data_AF-A0A942ZXB0-F1
#
_entry.id   AF-A0A942ZXB0-F1
#
_cell.length_a   1.000
_cell.length_b   1.000
_cell.length_c   1.000
_cell.angle_alpha   90.00
_cell.angle_beta   90.00
_cell.angle_gamma   90.00
#
_symmetry.space_group_name_H-M   'P 1'
#
loop_
_entity.id
_entity.type
_entity.pdbx_description
1 polymer ?
#
loop_
_entity_poly.entity_id
_entity_poly.type
_entity_poly.pdbx_seq_one_letter_code
_entity_poly.pdbx_strand_id
1 'polypeptide(L)'
;MKMREELLALIEKSDYKGMNVEQLSHTLHKEEHALFVEMMKELNALEAEHILARDKRERYFFSKQLGYVVGKLRVNPKGFGFVEYDEGSFYVAPDKLRFALDQDEVYARSWTNNDGSREGEIVEVIKHNINNVVGVVKMREGRKYFLPDADIYNRPFKITNYDDFHLVHDSKVLVHIDSYGSTLKCHIEKEIGYKYDPGIDILSILLEKDITPEFPREVMEEVMQIPEALQSKEYANRKDLRKLLTITIDGEDARDLDDAISIEKTEQGYRLYVHIADVSHYVTAGSALDKEAYARGTSVYVVDRVVPMLPHALSNGICSLNPKVDRCTLTCMMEINRKGTVIDYQIYPSVINSDERMTYTAVNAILEGDEQVQKQYPHLLKMCLDMKVLSGIIRKRREKLGAIDFDTNEAKILVNEKGKPVDIVLRERKEAERIIEDFMIAANETVAAHVRWLEIPSMFRIHEQPEPKRIREFARIAKTLGYTFTGGIQNVYPAQLQAMLKEAKGENNYSVLSTFMLRSMQKARYDRRCIGHFGLALKNYLHFTSPIRRYPDLVVHRMLRKYFFEGLQDSEKMARDEQWIEDAAYQASERERNAIDAERAVEDMKKAEYMEGRIGRQYDGVISGITRFGLFVELANTVEGLVHISTIDDDYYHYDDETKCLIGEHSANVYRMGQRVRVVCVAANRFKREIDFELVVKKKKKHRRGKV
;
A
#
# COMPACT_ATOMS: atom_id res chain seq x y z
N MET A 1 14.73 42.78 -5.17
CA MET A 1 14.17 41.41 -5.26
C MET A 1 15.08 40.60 -6.14
N LYS A 2 15.11 39.26 -6.01
CA LYS A 2 15.82 38.44 -7.01
C LYS A 2 15.09 38.60 -8.35
N MET A 3 15.80 38.63 -9.49
CA MET A 3 15.22 38.82 -10.85
C MET A 3 13.98 37.95 -11.09
N ARG A 4 14.02 36.70 -10.61
CA ARG A 4 12.91 35.75 -10.61
C ARG A 4 11.63 36.26 -9.94
N GLU A 5 11.74 36.85 -8.76
CA GLU A 5 10.59 37.37 -8.00
C GLU A 5 9.98 38.58 -8.71
N GLU A 6 10.80 39.42 -9.36
CA GLU A 6 10.32 40.57 -10.14
C GLU A 6 9.52 40.13 -11.37
N LEU A 7 9.99 39.09 -12.07
CA LEU A 7 9.29 38.48 -13.21
C LEU A 7 7.94 37.87 -12.79
N LEU A 8 7.94 37.03 -11.75
CA LEU A 8 6.72 36.37 -11.28
C LEU A 8 5.70 37.39 -10.76
N ALA A 9 6.13 38.38 -9.97
CA ALA A 9 5.24 39.42 -9.46
C ALA A 9 4.64 40.31 -10.56
N LEU A 10 5.35 40.54 -11.68
CA LEU A 10 4.81 41.26 -12.83
C LEU A 10 3.71 40.46 -13.55
N ILE A 11 3.96 39.17 -13.78
CA ILE A 11 3.05 38.26 -14.50
C ILE A 11 1.81 37.93 -13.66
N GLU A 12 1.93 37.92 -12.32
CA GLU A 12 0.84 37.65 -11.38
C GLU A 12 -0.20 38.78 -11.29
N LYS A 13 0.13 39.99 -11.78
CA LYS A 13 -0.82 41.11 -11.76
C LYS A 13 -2.09 40.79 -12.55
N SER A 14 -3.25 41.09 -11.96
CA SER A 14 -4.57 40.80 -12.54
C SER A 14 -4.84 41.50 -13.88
N ASP A 15 -4.12 42.59 -14.19
CA ASP A 15 -4.23 43.36 -15.43
C ASP A 15 -3.18 42.97 -16.49
N TYR A 16 -2.34 41.98 -16.21
CA TYR A 16 -1.31 41.52 -17.14
C TYR A 16 -1.92 40.83 -18.38
N LYS A 17 -1.58 41.34 -19.58
CA LYS A 17 -2.13 40.86 -20.87
C LYS A 17 -1.15 40.01 -21.70
N GLY A 18 -0.04 39.59 -21.10
CA GLY A 18 1.08 38.91 -21.77
C GLY A 18 2.04 39.90 -22.42
N MET A 19 3.33 39.71 -22.18
CA MET A 19 4.43 40.49 -22.76
C MET A 19 5.48 39.55 -23.36
N ASN A 20 6.08 39.94 -24.48
CA ASN A 20 7.24 39.26 -25.04
C ASN A 20 8.54 39.69 -24.33
N VAL A 21 9.67 39.06 -24.67
CA VAL A 21 10.98 39.35 -24.05
C VAL A 21 11.34 40.84 -24.09
N GLU A 22 11.13 41.50 -25.24
CA GLU A 22 11.45 42.93 -25.42
C GLU A 22 10.61 43.82 -24.51
N GLN A 23 9.31 43.54 -24.42
CA GLN A 23 8.37 44.27 -23.57
C GLN A 23 8.63 44.04 -22.08
N LEU A 24 9.02 42.82 -21.68
CA LEU A 24 9.43 42.51 -20.31
C LEU A 24 10.70 43.28 -19.94
N SER A 25 11.71 43.28 -20.83
CA SER A 25 12.95 44.04 -20.64
C SER A 25 12.69 45.53 -20.42
N HIS A 26 11.85 46.14 -21.26
CA HIS A 26 11.53 47.56 -21.16
C HIS A 26 10.70 47.88 -19.90
N THR A 27 9.74 47.02 -19.54
CA THR A 27 8.86 47.22 -18.38
C THR A 27 9.61 47.07 -17.06
N LEU A 28 10.59 46.17 -16.99
CA LEU A 28 11.41 45.93 -15.80
C LEU A 28 12.71 46.76 -15.79
N HIS A 29 12.91 47.62 -16.80
CA HIS A 29 14.11 48.42 -17.00
C HIS A 29 15.41 47.57 -17.01
N LYS A 30 15.38 46.41 -17.69
CA LYS A 30 16.50 45.44 -17.79
C LYS A 30 17.15 45.42 -19.17
N GLU A 31 17.18 46.57 -19.84
CA GLU A 31 17.69 46.72 -21.21
C GLU A 31 19.22 46.67 -21.30
N GLU A 32 19.91 46.88 -20.17
CA GLU A 32 21.35 46.73 -20.08
C GLU A 32 21.76 45.26 -20.30
N HIS A 33 22.79 45.03 -21.13
CA HIS A 33 23.19 43.68 -21.59
C HIS A 33 23.34 42.65 -20.46
N ALA A 34 23.97 43.02 -19.33
CA ALA A 34 24.14 42.10 -18.21
C ALA A 34 22.81 41.68 -17.57
N LEU A 35 21.91 42.64 -17.36
CA LEU A 35 20.58 42.42 -16.78
C LEU A 35 19.65 41.68 -17.74
N PHE A 36 19.76 41.95 -19.04
CA PHE A 36 19.01 41.24 -20.07
C PHE A 36 19.40 39.76 -20.11
N VAL A 37 20.70 39.45 -20.06
CA VAL A 37 21.19 38.06 -20.01
C VAL A 37 20.74 37.35 -18.73
N GLU A 38 20.75 38.03 -17.58
CA GLU A 38 20.21 37.49 -16.33
C GLU A 38 18.70 37.22 -16.44
N MET A 39 17.91 38.16 -16.97
CA MET A 39 16.48 37.98 -17.20
C MET A 39 16.18 36.81 -18.13
N MET A 40 16.94 36.67 -19.23
CA MET A 40 16.78 35.55 -20.16
C MET A 40 17.12 34.21 -19.51
N LYS A 41 18.15 34.14 -18.66
CA LYS A 41 18.47 32.93 -17.89
C LYS A 41 17.33 32.55 -16.97
N GLU A 42 16.75 33.51 -16.25
CA GLU A 42 15.62 33.27 -15.36
C GLU A 42 14.34 32.89 -16.12
N LEU A 43 14.03 33.55 -17.25
CA LEU A 43 12.90 33.16 -18.10
C LEU A 43 13.05 31.73 -18.61
N ASN A 44 14.25 31.35 -19.10
CA ASN A 44 14.52 29.99 -19.53
C ASN A 44 14.43 28.98 -18.36
N ALA A 45 14.90 29.35 -17.17
CA ALA A 45 14.78 28.51 -15.98
C ALA A 45 13.30 28.32 -15.58
N LEU A 46 12.50 29.39 -15.60
CA LEU A 46 11.07 29.33 -15.30
C LEU A 46 10.26 28.55 -16.34
N GLU A 47 10.66 28.57 -17.62
CA GLU A 47 10.09 27.68 -18.64
C GLU A 47 10.50 26.22 -18.44
N ALA A 48 11.79 25.97 -18.12
CA ALA A 48 12.31 24.63 -17.84
C ALA A 48 11.70 24.01 -16.58
N GLU A 49 11.36 24.83 -15.59
CA GLU A 49 10.62 24.43 -14.38
C GLU A 49 9.10 24.34 -14.61
N HIS A 50 8.62 24.54 -15.85
CA HIS A 50 7.21 24.51 -16.22
C HIS A 50 6.32 25.54 -15.50
N ILE A 51 6.91 26.59 -14.92
CA ILE A 51 6.18 27.67 -14.25
C ILE A 51 5.58 28.63 -15.26
N LEU A 52 6.38 29.02 -16.27
CA LEU A 52 5.96 29.88 -17.36
C LEU A 52 5.87 29.12 -18.68
N ALA A 53 5.00 29.60 -19.57
CA ALA A 53 4.92 29.14 -20.94
C ALA A 53 4.62 30.32 -21.86
N ARG A 54 5.01 30.17 -23.13
CA ARG A 54 4.71 31.15 -24.19
C ARG A 54 3.43 30.82 -24.94
N ASP A 55 2.69 31.86 -25.30
CA ASP A 55 1.59 31.76 -26.24
C ASP A 55 2.09 31.75 -27.71
N LYS A 56 1.17 31.66 -28.67
CA LYS A 56 1.50 31.68 -30.12
C LYS A 56 2.17 32.99 -30.59
N ARG A 57 2.23 34.02 -29.75
CA ARG A 57 2.82 35.34 -30.04
C ARG A 57 4.09 35.57 -29.22
N GLU A 58 4.69 34.51 -28.67
CA GLU A 58 5.91 34.58 -27.84
C GLU A 58 5.73 35.43 -26.57
N ARG A 59 4.51 35.56 -26.06
CA ARG A 59 4.22 36.27 -24.81
C ARG A 59 4.20 35.30 -23.65
N TYR A 60 4.84 35.68 -22.54
CA TYR A 60 4.92 34.86 -21.34
C TYR A 60 3.63 34.92 -20.53
N PHE A 61 3.21 33.78 -20.01
CA PHE A 61 2.12 33.61 -19.06
C PHE A 61 2.49 32.50 -18.08
N PHE A 62 1.77 32.40 -16.96
CA PHE A 62 1.85 31.18 -16.17
C PHE A 62 1.33 29.99 -16.99
N SER A 63 2.02 28.85 -16.90
CA SER A 63 1.64 27.60 -17.58
C SER A 63 0.15 27.28 -17.44
N LYS A 64 -0.38 27.39 -16.22
CA LYS A 64 -1.80 27.14 -15.90
C LYS A 64 -2.76 28.03 -16.71
N GLN A 65 -2.40 29.29 -16.97
CA GLN A 65 -3.24 30.23 -17.73
C GLN A 65 -3.38 29.84 -19.21
N LEU A 66 -2.39 29.11 -19.75
CA LEU A 66 -2.40 28.60 -21.12
C LEU A 66 -2.91 27.15 -21.21
N GLY A 67 -3.41 26.60 -20.11
CA GLY A 67 -3.95 25.24 -20.02
C GLY A 67 -2.89 24.16 -19.81
N TYR A 68 -1.63 24.53 -19.54
CA TYR A 68 -0.59 23.56 -19.22
C TYR A 68 -0.65 23.14 -17.76
N VAL A 69 -0.56 21.83 -17.53
CA VAL A 69 -0.65 21.21 -16.22
C VAL A 69 0.35 20.07 -16.11
N VAL A 70 0.81 19.84 -14.89
CA VAL A 70 1.51 18.61 -14.52
C VAL A 70 0.47 17.64 -13.99
N GLY A 71 0.52 16.39 -14.44
CA GLY A 71 -0.39 15.35 -13.98
C GLY A 71 0.13 13.95 -14.23
N LYS A 72 -0.56 12.96 -13.68
CA LYS A 72 -0.26 11.54 -13.92
C LYS A 72 -1.07 11.01 -15.09
N LEU A 73 -0.40 10.37 -16.04
CA LEU A 73 -1.05 9.73 -17.18
C LEU A 73 -1.64 8.37 -16.78
N ARG A 74 -2.88 8.10 -17.19
CA ARG A 74 -3.49 6.77 -17.20
C ARG A 74 -3.71 6.31 -18.63
N VAL A 75 -3.03 5.26 -19.07
CA VAL A 75 -3.21 4.73 -20.44
C VAL A 75 -4.20 3.57 -20.42
N ASN A 76 -5.15 3.59 -21.34
CA ASN A 76 -6.11 2.52 -21.55
C ASN A 76 -5.50 1.44 -22.46
N PRO A 77 -5.81 0.14 -22.28
CA PRO A 77 -5.38 -0.92 -23.20
C PRO A 77 -5.76 -0.69 -24.68
N LYS A 78 -6.78 0.14 -24.95
CA LYS A 78 -7.17 0.55 -26.31
C LYS A 78 -6.27 1.64 -26.93
N GLY A 79 -5.28 2.15 -26.20
CA GLY A 79 -4.22 3.04 -26.70
C GLY A 79 -4.45 4.55 -26.50
N PHE A 80 -5.56 4.98 -25.93
CA PHE A 80 -5.78 6.38 -25.51
C PHE A 80 -5.47 6.54 -24.01
N GLY A 81 -5.35 7.77 -23.51
CA GLY A 81 -5.10 8.03 -22.09
C GLY A 81 -5.96 9.12 -21.47
N PHE A 82 -5.81 9.28 -20.16
CA PHE A 82 -6.33 10.42 -19.39
C PHE A 82 -5.22 10.97 -18.51
N VAL A 83 -5.06 12.28 -18.45
CA VAL A 83 -4.15 12.92 -17.49
C VAL A 83 -4.97 13.34 -16.27
N GLU A 84 -4.64 12.79 -15.11
CA GLU A 84 -5.21 13.16 -13.81
C GLU A 84 -4.35 14.27 -13.18
N TYR A 85 -4.98 15.37 -12.79
CA TYR A 85 -4.34 16.54 -12.17
C TYR A 85 -5.28 17.16 -11.14
N ASP A 86 -4.82 18.18 -10.40
CA ASP A 86 -5.54 18.72 -9.23
C ASP A 86 -7.00 19.12 -9.49
N GLU A 87 -7.32 19.64 -10.68
CA GLU A 87 -8.66 20.14 -11.02
C GLU A 87 -9.51 19.13 -11.81
N GLY A 88 -9.03 17.89 -11.98
CA GLY A 88 -9.78 16.80 -12.60
C GLY A 88 -8.97 15.95 -13.56
N SER A 89 -9.60 15.56 -14.67
CA SER A 89 -8.93 14.79 -15.73
C SER A 89 -9.40 15.23 -17.11
N PHE A 90 -8.56 15.00 -18.10
CA PHE A 90 -8.89 15.23 -19.51
C PHE A 90 -8.39 14.09 -20.37
N TYR A 91 -9.07 13.87 -21.50
CA TYR A 91 -8.76 12.81 -22.45
C TYR A 91 -7.55 13.16 -23.32
N VAL A 92 -6.68 12.18 -23.60
CA VAL A 92 -5.56 12.29 -24.52
C VAL A 92 -5.69 11.21 -25.59
N ALA A 93 -5.79 11.64 -26.85
CA ALA A 93 -5.87 10.75 -27.99
C ALA A 93 -4.56 9.96 -28.19
N PRO A 94 -4.59 8.76 -28.81
CA PRO A 94 -3.40 7.92 -28.99
C PRO A 94 -2.21 8.60 -29.66
N ASP A 95 -2.45 9.43 -30.68
CA ASP A 95 -1.45 10.19 -31.42
C ASP A 95 -0.85 11.35 -30.61
N LYS A 96 -1.51 11.76 -29.52
CA LYS A 96 -1.11 12.86 -28.64
C LYS A 96 -0.41 12.39 -27.36
N LEU A 97 -0.16 11.08 -27.22
CA LEU A 97 0.53 10.52 -26.06
C LEU A 97 2.06 10.66 -26.10
N ARG A 98 2.66 10.95 -27.27
CA ARG A 98 4.12 11.09 -27.45
C ARG A 98 4.97 9.99 -26.81
N PHE A 99 4.54 8.73 -26.94
CA PHE A 99 5.20 7.55 -26.34
C PHE A 99 5.28 7.52 -24.81
N ALA A 100 4.54 8.38 -24.12
CA ALA A 100 4.35 8.27 -22.68
C ALA A 100 3.69 6.93 -22.33
N LEU A 101 4.10 6.37 -21.19
CA LEU A 101 3.62 5.11 -20.63
C LEU A 101 2.65 5.37 -19.49
N ASP A 102 1.91 4.33 -19.10
CA ASP A 102 1.00 4.42 -17.98
C ASP A 102 1.71 4.79 -16.67
N GLN A 103 1.06 5.66 -15.91
CA GLN A 103 1.51 6.29 -14.68
C GLN A 103 2.69 7.26 -14.83
N ASP A 104 3.14 7.57 -16.05
CA ASP A 104 4.13 8.62 -16.27
C ASP A 104 3.62 9.96 -15.71
N GLU A 105 4.53 10.72 -15.11
CA GLU A 105 4.29 12.12 -14.77
C GLU A 105 4.57 12.96 -16.00
N VAL A 106 3.58 13.73 -16.43
CA VAL A 106 3.61 14.42 -17.72
C VAL A 106 3.30 15.88 -17.58
N TYR A 107 4.02 16.70 -18.33
CA TYR A 107 3.63 18.07 -18.63
C TYR A 107 2.73 18.02 -19.86
N ALA A 108 1.48 18.39 -19.67
CA ALA A 108 0.44 18.25 -20.68
C ALA A 108 -0.35 19.54 -20.84
N ARG A 109 -0.89 19.76 -22.04
CA ARG A 109 -1.71 20.91 -22.36
C ARG A 109 -3.16 20.46 -22.53
N SER A 110 -4.07 21.08 -21.79
CA SER A 110 -5.51 20.83 -21.84
C SER A 110 -6.26 21.96 -22.54
N TRP A 111 -7.39 21.63 -23.14
CA TRP A 111 -8.38 22.57 -23.67
C TRP A 111 -9.79 21.99 -23.54
N THR A 112 -10.78 22.88 -23.59
CA THR A 112 -12.20 22.52 -23.58
C THR A 112 -12.77 22.70 -24.96
N ASN A 113 -13.37 21.65 -25.51
CA ASN A 113 -14.07 21.66 -26.78
C ASN A 113 -15.42 22.39 -26.67
N ASN A 114 -16.02 22.73 -27.83
CA ASN A 114 -17.31 23.43 -27.87
C ASN A 114 -18.47 22.64 -27.25
N ASP A 115 -18.36 21.31 -27.18
CA ASP A 115 -19.34 20.42 -26.53
C ASP A 115 -19.12 20.28 -25.01
N GLY A 116 -18.14 20.99 -24.45
CA GLY A 116 -17.78 20.95 -23.04
C GLY A 116 -16.85 19.79 -22.66
N SER A 117 -16.47 18.91 -23.60
CA SER A 117 -15.48 17.87 -23.33
C SER A 117 -14.09 18.46 -23.13
N ARG A 118 -13.31 17.89 -22.21
CA ARG A 118 -11.92 18.28 -21.98
C ARG A 118 -10.98 17.30 -22.65
N GLU A 119 -10.13 17.82 -23.52
CA GLU A 119 -9.09 17.08 -24.20
C GLU A 119 -7.72 17.70 -23.96
N GLY A 120 -6.67 16.97 -24.29
CA GLY A 120 -5.32 17.49 -24.20
C GLY A 120 -4.30 16.72 -25.02
N GLU A 121 -3.07 17.19 -24.96
CA GLU A 121 -1.89 16.56 -25.52
C GLU A 121 -0.75 16.52 -24.51
N ILE A 122 0.07 15.48 -24.60
CA ILE A 122 1.31 15.41 -23.83
C ILE A 122 2.34 16.26 -24.55
N VAL A 123 2.93 17.20 -23.81
CA VAL A 123 4.00 18.05 -24.31
C VAL A 123 5.33 17.36 -24.04
N GLU A 124 5.50 16.90 -22.80
CA GLU A 124 6.72 16.28 -22.31
C GLU A 124 6.41 15.27 -21.21
N VAL A 125 7.21 14.22 -21.13
CA VAL A 125 7.22 13.31 -19.98
C VAL A 125 8.26 13.83 -18.99
N ILE A 126 7.81 14.25 -17.81
CA ILE A 126 8.68 14.75 -16.74
C ILE A 126 9.42 13.57 -16.09
N LYS A 127 8.69 12.48 -15.85
CA LYS A 127 9.24 11.30 -15.19
C LYS A 127 8.54 10.04 -15.67
N HIS A 128 9.32 9.08 -16.15
CA HIS A 128 8.82 7.77 -16.50
C HIS A 128 8.58 6.92 -15.25
N ASN A 129 7.42 6.25 -15.22
CA ASN A 129 7.09 5.30 -14.16
C ASN A 129 7.72 3.93 -14.40
N ILE A 130 7.69 3.45 -15.64
CA ILE A 130 8.28 2.15 -16.02
C ILE A 130 9.70 2.38 -16.52
N ASN A 131 10.69 2.07 -15.69
CA ASN A 131 12.11 2.20 -16.04
C ASN A 131 12.77 0.86 -16.33
N ASN A 132 12.30 -0.20 -15.67
CA ASN A 132 12.83 -1.54 -15.80
C ASN A 132 11.75 -2.50 -16.29
N VAL A 133 12.14 -3.47 -17.10
CA VAL A 133 11.23 -4.50 -17.62
C VAL A 133 11.88 -5.86 -17.42
N VAL A 134 11.12 -6.79 -16.86
CA VAL A 134 11.54 -8.18 -16.75
C VAL A 134 11.05 -8.96 -17.96
N GLY A 135 11.91 -9.85 -18.48
CA GLY A 135 11.54 -10.70 -19.60
C GLY A 135 12.51 -11.85 -19.81
N VAL A 136 12.27 -12.57 -20.89
CA VAL A 136 12.96 -13.81 -21.23
C VAL A 136 13.70 -13.64 -22.55
N VAL A 137 14.95 -14.04 -22.57
CA VAL A 137 15.75 -14.11 -23.80
C VAL A 137 15.47 -15.44 -24.51
N LYS A 138 14.95 -15.35 -25.73
CA LYS A 138 14.74 -16.46 -26.64
C LYS A 138 15.82 -16.49 -27.71
N MET A 139 16.19 -17.70 -28.10
CA MET A 139 17.13 -17.94 -29.18
C MET A 139 16.44 -18.62 -30.36
N ARG A 140 16.55 -18.05 -31.56
CA ARG A 140 16.05 -18.64 -32.81
C ARG A 140 17.05 -18.36 -33.94
N GLU A 141 17.47 -19.41 -34.66
CA GLU A 141 18.39 -19.30 -35.81
C GLU A 141 19.68 -18.51 -35.49
N GLY A 142 20.23 -18.70 -34.28
CA GLY A 142 21.43 -18.00 -33.81
C GLY A 142 21.22 -16.54 -33.38
N ARG A 143 19.99 -16.01 -33.44
CA ARG A 143 19.64 -14.66 -32.99
C ARG A 143 18.96 -14.68 -31.62
N LYS A 144 19.31 -13.71 -30.78
CA LYS A 144 18.70 -13.47 -29.46
C LYS A 144 17.54 -12.48 -29.59
N TYR A 145 16.43 -12.77 -28.92
CA TYR A 145 15.21 -11.94 -28.87
C TYR A 145 14.77 -11.79 -27.43
N PHE A 146 14.34 -10.59 -27.03
CA PHE A 146 13.79 -10.34 -25.71
C PHE A 146 12.27 -10.37 -25.80
N LEU A 147 11.64 -11.17 -24.93
CA LEU A 147 10.20 -11.21 -24.75
C LEU A 147 9.87 -10.68 -23.35
N PRO A 148 9.21 -9.52 -23.23
CA PRO A 148 8.83 -9.01 -21.91
C PRO A 148 7.75 -9.89 -21.28
N ASP A 149 7.72 -9.94 -19.94
CA ASP A 149 6.67 -10.64 -19.21
C ASP A 149 5.32 -9.91 -19.29
N ALA A 150 5.37 -8.58 -19.23
CA ALA A 150 4.22 -7.70 -19.39
C ALA A 150 4.28 -6.98 -20.74
N ASP A 151 3.13 -6.86 -21.41
CA ASP A 151 3.06 -6.08 -22.65
C ASP A 151 3.20 -4.57 -22.34
N ILE A 152 4.15 -3.92 -22.99
CA ILE A 152 4.35 -2.46 -22.91
C ILE A 152 3.75 -1.84 -24.18
N TYR A 153 2.43 -1.98 -24.33
CA TYR A 153 1.64 -1.41 -25.43
C TYR A 153 2.11 -1.85 -26.82
N ASN A 154 2.51 -3.11 -26.98
CA ASN A 154 3.08 -3.68 -28.20
C ASN A 154 4.34 -2.95 -28.72
N ARG A 155 5.08 -2.24 -27.85
CA ARG A 155 6.33 -1.57 -28.25
C ARG A 155 7.46 -2.60 -28.40
N PRO A 156 8.20 -2.60 -29.52
CA PRO A 156 9.34 -3.47 -29.70
C PRO A 156 10.52 -3.06 -28.81
N PHE A 157 11.32 -4.05 -28.40
CA PHE A 157 12.52 -3.88 -27.58
C PHE A 157 13.78 -4.11 -28.41
N LYS A 158 14.77 -3.23 -28.25
CA LYS A 158 16.13 -3.39 -28.79
C LYS A 158 17.13 -3.39 -27.65
N ILE A 159 17.64 -4.58 -27.33
CA ILE A 159 18.69 -4.76 -26.32
C ILE A 159 20.06 -4.49 -26.95
N THR A 160 20.89 -3.69 -26.29
CA THR A 160 22.17 -3.18 -26.83
C THR A 160 23.39 -4.00 -26.43
N ASN A 161 23.31 -4.81 -25.37
CA ASN A 161 24.46 -5.45 -24.71
C ASN A 161 24.28 -6.96 -24.48
N TYR A 162 23.60 -7.65 -25.40
CA TYR A 162 23.40 -9.11 -25.30
C TYR A 162 24.68 -9.94 -25.12
N ASP A 163 25.82 -9.42 -25.58
CA ASP A 163 27.09 -10.14 -25.63
C ASP A 163 27.94 -9.93 -24.37
N ASP A 164 27.51 -9.03 -23.48
CA ASP A 164 28.13 -8.82 -22.17
C ASP A 164 27.71 -9.92 -21.16
N PHE A 165 26.72 -10.75 -21.52
CA PHE A 165 26.12 -11.78 -20.67
C PHE A 165 26.17 -13.16 -21.31
N HIS A 166 26.30 -14.20 -20.49
CA HIS A 166 26.33 -15.61 -20.92
C HIS A 166 24.91 -16.19 -21.03
N LEU A 167 24.08 -15.55 -21.85
CA LEU A 167 22.67 -15.89 -22.00
C LEU A 167 22.49 -17.19 -22.77
N VAL A 168 21.51 -18.00 -22.38
CA VAL A 168 21.03 -19.17 -23.14
C VAL A 168 19.52 -19.05 -23.40
N HIS A 169 18.94 -20.03 -24.10
CA HIS A 169 17.50 -20.05 -24.34
C HIS A 169 16.76 -20.10 -22.99
N ASP A 170 15.79 -19.21 -22.80
CA ASP A 170 15.04 -19.05 -21.55
C ASP A 170 15.82 -18.43 -20.37
N SER A 171 16.96 -17.77 -20.62
CA SER A 171 17.57 -16.85 -19.64
C SER A 171 16.58 -15.73 -19.29
N LYS A 172 16.36 -15.52 -18.00
CA LYS A 172 15.52 -14.48 -17.43
C LYS A 172 16.37 -13.26 -17.11
N VAL A 173 15.96 -12.09 -17.57
CA VAL A 173 16.76 -10.86 -17.44
C VAL A 173 15.90 -9.67 -17.01
N LEU A 174 16.53 -8.77 -16.25
CA LEU A 174 16.05 -7.41 -16.01
C LEU A 174 16.72 -6.49 -17.02
N VAL A 175 15.93 -5.74 -17.78
CA VAL A 175 16.44 -4.73 -18.71
C VAL A 175 16.02 -3.34 -18.25
N HIS A 176 16.95 -2.39 -18.33
CA HIS A 176 16.69 -0.98 -18.10
C HIS A 176 16.37 -0.28 -19.43
N ILE A 177 15.39 0.63 -19.43
CA ILE A 177 15.02 1.41 -20.60
C ILE A 177 15.88 2.67 -20.69
N ASP A 178 16.76 2.72 -21.67
CA ASP A 178 17.61 3.89 -21.94
C ASP A 178 16.89 4.99 -22.73
N SER A 179 15.89 4.61 -23.55
CA SER A 179 15.21 5.55 -24.44
C SER A 179 13.80 5.09 -24.84
N TYR A 180 12.83 6.01 -24.70
CA TYR A 180 11.40 5.79 -24.88
C TYR A 180 10.89 6.19 -26.28
N GLY A 181 11.53 5.69 -27.35
CA GLY A 181 11.05 5.91 -28.73
C GLY A 181 10.02 4.87 -29.22
N SER A 182 9.65 4.91 -30.50
CA SER A 182 8.81 3.88 -31.11
C SER A 182 9.33 2.44 -30.89
N THR A 183 10.65 2.29 -30.74
CA THR A 183 11.32 1.12 -30.18
C THR A 183 11.97 1.51 -28.86
N LEU A 184 11.75 0.71 -27.83
CA LEU A 184 12.43 0.84 -26.54
C LEU A 184 13.87 0.36 -26.71
N LYS A 185 14.84 1.27 -26.53
CA LYS A 185 16.25 0.88 -26.46
C LYS A 185 16.57 0.58 -25.00
N CYS A 186 17.17 -0.57 -24.78
CA CYS A 186 17.42 -1.07 -23.44
C CYS A 186 18.80 -1.71 -23.38
N HIS A 187 19.31 -1.85 -22.16
CA HIS A 187 20.42 -2.73 -21.84
C HIS A 187 19.99 -3.71 -20.75
N ILE A 188 20.60 -4.89 -20.74
CA ILE A 188 20.46 -5.85 -19.65
C ILE A 188 21.22 -5.28 -18.46
N GLU A 189 20.49 -5.04 -17.38
CA GLU A 189 21.04 -4.61 -16.10
C GLU A 189 21.48 -5.82 -15.27
N LYS A 190 20.69 -6.89 -15.30
CA LYS A 190 20.95 -8.10 -14.51
C LYS A 190 20.40 -9.37 -15.19
N GLU A 191 21.22 -10.41 -15.25
CA GLU A 191 20.71 -11.77 -15.46
C GLU A 191 20.16 -12.31 -14.14
N ILE A 192 18.88 -12.67 -14.14
CA ILE A 192 18.13 -13.06 -12.93
C ILE A 192 18.33 -14.58 -12.68
N GLY A 193 18.33 -15.38 -13.75
CA GLY A 193 18.43 -16.85 -13.69
C GLY A 193 17.71 -17.49 -14.87
N TYR A 194 17.22 -18.73 -14.72
CA TYR A 194 16.41 -19.38 -15.77
C TYR A 194 14.92 -19.30 -15.46
N LYS A 195 14.09 -19.18 -16.50
CA LYS A 195 12.63 -18.99 -16.38
C LYS A 195 11.91 -19.99 -15.44
N TYR A 196 12.41 -21.22 -15.35
CA TYR A 196 11.77 -22.31 -14.59
C TYR A 196 12.49 -22.66 -13.29
N ASP A 197 13.52 -21.91 -12.91
CA ASP A 197 14.21 -22.14 -11.66
C ASP A 197 13.33 -21.73 -10.46
N PRO A 198 13.38 -22.47 -9.34
CA PRO A 198 12.66 -22.12 -8.12
C PRO A 198 12.97 -20.69 -7.64
N GLY A 199 11.93 -19.91 -7.37
CA GLY A 199 12.04 -18.54 -6.82
C GLY A 199 12.31 -17.44 -7.85
N ILE A 200 12.66 -17.77 -9.09
CA ILE A 200 12.83 -16.78 -10.17
C ILE A 200 11.51 -16.12 -10.54
N ASP A 201 10.40 -16.86 -10.43
CA ASP A 201 9.04 -16.36 -10.65
C ASP A 201 8.69 -15.21 -9.69
N ILE A 202 8.91 -15.40 -8.38
CA ILE A 202 8.68 -14.37 -7.35
C ILE A 202 9.67 -13.21 -7.51
N LEU A 203 10.96 -13.51 -7.71
CA LEU A 203 11.99 -12.48 -7.90
C LEU A 203 11.69 -11.59 -9.12
N SER A 204 11.16 -12.17 -10.20
CA SER A 204 10.77 -11.43 -11.39
C SER A 204 9.67 -10.42 -11.09
N ILE A 205 8.66 -10.80 -10.31
CA ILE A 205 7.56 -9.91 -9.90
C ILE A 205 8.10 -8.77 -9.01
N LEU A 206 8.99 -9.09 -8.07
CA LEU A 206 9.60 -8.09 -7.19
C LEU A 206 10.38 -7.05 -8.00
N LEU A 207 11.24 -7.49 -8.92
CA LEU A 207 12.05 -6.59 -9.75
C LEU A 207 11.20 -5.79 -10.74
N GLU A 208 10.15 -6.38 -11.31
CA GLU A 208 9.16 -5.67 -12.15
C GLU A 208 8.48 -4.52 -11.37
N LYS A 209 8.32 -4.69 -10.07
CA LYS A 209 7.76 -3.70 -9.14
C LYS A 209 8.81 -2.79 -8.52
N ASP A 210 10.04 -2.74 -9.01
CA ASP A 210 11.11 -1.92 -8.43
C ASP A 210 11.39 -2.25 -6.94
N ILE A 211 11.29 -3.55 -6.59
CA ILE A 211 11.58 -4.08 -5.25
C ILE A 211 12.82 -4.98 -5.37
N THR A 212 13.96 -4.43 -4.95
CA THR A 212 15.25 -5.12 -5.01
C THR A 212 15.57 -5.77 -3.66
N PRO A 213 15.76 -7.10 -3.59
CA PRO A 213 16.10 -7.77 -2.35
C PRO A 213 17.48 -7.39 -1.80
N GLU A 214 18.47 -7.22 -2.68
CA GLU A 214 19.84 -6.93 -2.29
C GLU A 214 20.01 -5.50 -1.75
N PHE A 215 20.90 -5.34 -0.77
CA PHE A 215 21.26 -4.03 -0.21
C PHE A 215 22.50 -3.46 -0.91
N PRO A 216 22.55 -2.13 -1.15
CA PRO A 216 23.74 -1.47 -1.68
C PRO A 216 24.99 -1.67 -0.81
N ARG A 217 26.17 -1.58 -1.42
CA ARG A 217 27.46 -1.79 -0.72
C ARG A 217 27.67 -0.81 0.43
N GLU A 218 27.34 0.47 0.21
CA GLU A 218 27.45 1.53 1.22
C GLU A 218 26.59 1.26 2.47
N VAL A 219 25.41 0.65 2.28
CA VAL A 219 24.54 0.23 3.39
C VAL A 219 25.20 -0.87 4.20
N MET A 220 25.75 -1.89 3.51
CA MET A 220 26.42 -3.00 4.18
C MET A 220 27.71 -2.58 4.90
N GLU A 221 28.45 -1.60 4.36
CA GLU A 221 29.60 -1.00 5.04
C GLU A 221 29.19 -0.29 6.35
N GLU A 222 28.08 0.44 6.36
CA GLU A 222 27.52 1.08 7.57
C GLU A 222 27.08 0.02 8.59
N VAL A 223 26.40 -1.06 8.15
CA VAL A 223 25.97 -2.18 9.01
C VAL A 223 27.14 -2.81 9.76
N MET A 224 28.30 -2.98 9.12
CA MET A 224 29.49 -3.58 9.76
C MET A 224 30.05 -2.74 10.91
N GLN A 225 29.68 -1.46 11.01
CA GLN A 225 30.12 -0.57 12.10
C GLN A 225 29.15 -0.60 13.30
N ILE A 226 27.97 -1.22 13.17
CA ILE A 226 26.98 -1.29 14.23
C ILE A 226 27.35 -2.40 15.21
N PRO A 227 27.43 -2.11 16.53
CA PRO A 227 27.70 -3.14 17.53
C PRO A 227 26.62 -4.22 17.58
N GLU A 228 27.02 -5.47 17.81
CA GLU A 228 26.08 -6.59 18.01
C GLU A 228 25.41 -6.57 19.40
N ALA A 229 26.01 -5.86 20.36
CA ALA A 229 25.53 -5.76 21.74
C ALA A 229 25.52 -4.31 22.23
N LEU A 230 24.62 -4.01 23.16
CA LEU A 230 24.52 -2.70 23.76
C LEU A 230 25.80 -2.34 24.53
N GLN A 231 26.22 -1.09 24.37
CA GLN A 231 27.35 -0.48 25.04
C GLN A 231 26.90 0.26 26.30
N SER A 232 27.77 0.34 27.32
CA SER A 232 27.46 0.99 28.61
C SER A 232 26.96 2.43 28.49
N LYS A 233 27.37 3.17 27.46
CA LYS A 233 26.92 4.54 27.19
C LYS A 233 25.43 4.63 26.82
N GLU A 234 24.85 3.58 26.25
CA GLU A 234 23.47 3.57 25.77
C GLU A 234 22.45 3.53 26.92
N TYR A 235 22.89 3.14 28.12
CA TYR A 235 22.06 3.08 29.32
C TYR A 235 21.85 4.46 29.98
N ALA A 236 22.76 5.42 29.77
CA ALA A 236 22.86 6.62 30.62
C ALA A 236 21.64 7.57 30.54
N ASN A 237 20.88 7.53 29.45
CA ASN A 237 19.72 8.42 29.20
C ASN A 237 18.41 7.64 28.96
N ARG A 238 18.32 6.42 29.48
CA ARG A 238 17.17 5.53 29.26
C ARG A 238 16.61 5.06 30.59
N LYS A 239 15.29 4.94 30.68
CA LYS A 239 14.65 4.32 31.83
C LYS A 239 14.96 2.82 31.84
N ASP A 240 15.52 2.33 32.93
CA ASP A 240 15.80 0.91 33.11
C ASP A 240 14.52 0.15 33.47
N LEU A 241 14.04 -0.67 32.55
CA LEU A 241 12.86 -1.52 32.69
C LEU A 241 13.22 -3.00 32.60
N ARG A 242 14.49 -3.38 32.68
CA ARG A 242 14.96 -4.78 32.52
C ARG A 242 14.44 -5.75 33.58
N LYS A 243 13.88 -5.24 34.68
CA LYS A 243 13.26 -6.05 35.75
C LYS A 243 11.74 -6.17 35.61
N LEU A 244 11.14 -5.45 34.66
CA LEU A 244 9.71 -5.51 34.40
C LEU A 244 9.42 -6.73 33.52
N LEU A 245 8.45 -7.56 33.93
CA LEU A 245 8.05 -8.74 33.15
C LEU A 245 7.58 -8.33 31.76
N THR A 246 8.38 -8.64 30.75
CA THR A 246 8.21 -8.17 29.37
C THR A 246 8.23 -9.33 28.39
N ILE A 247 7.24 -9.46 27.50
CA ILE A 247 7.24 -10.52 26.47
C ILE A 247 6.97 -9.96 25.08
N THR A 248 7.47 -10.64 24.05
CA THR A 248 7.08 -10.42 22.64
C THR A 248 6.06 -11.49 22.23
N ILE A 249 5.13 -11.16 21.32
CA ILE A 249 4.08 -12.08 20.85
C ILE A 249 3.89 -11.92 19.35
N ASP A 250 4.43 -12.88 18.58
CA ASP A 250 4.50 -12.79 17.13
C ASP A 250 4.14 -14.12 16.44
N GLY A 251 4.19 -14.14 15.11
CA GLY A 251 4.11 -15.40 14.36
C GLY A 251 5.34 -16.29 14.57
N GLU A 252 5.18 -17.59 14.39
CA GLU A 252 6.25 -18.58 14.56
C GLU A 252 7.51 -18.24 13.72
N ASP A 253 7.28 -17.76 12.50
CA ASP A 253 8.31 -17.43 11.51
C ASP A 253 8.93 -16.03 11.70
N ALA A 254 8.35 -15.18 12.55
CA ALA A 254 8.83 -13.82 12.78
C ALA A 254 10.23 -13.81 13.42
N ARG A 255 11.09 -12.89 12.99
CA ARG A 255 12.45 -12.70 13.53
C ARG A 255 12.75 -11.23 13.86
N ASP A 256 11.99 -10.34 13.25
CA ASP A 256 11.92 -8.90 13.38
C ASP A 256 10.88 -8.49 14.43
N LEU A 257 11.22 -8.67 15.72
CA LEU A 257 10.32 -8.40 16.83
C LEU A 257 10.33 -6.89 17.14
N ASP A 258 9.36 -6.16 16.61
CA ASP A 258 9.23 -4.70 16.75
C ASP A 258 8.75 -4.27 18.15
N ASP A 259 7.84 -5.04 18.73
CA ASP A 259 7.10 -4.66 19.94
C ASP A 259 7.19 -5.72 21.05
N ALA A 260 7.21 -5.22 22.29
CA ALA A 260 7.11 -6.03 23.49
C ALA A 260 6.12 -5.41 24.47
N ILE A 261 5.46 -6.24 25.25
CA ILE A 261 4.38 -5.85 26.15
C ILE A 261 4.77 -6.10 27.59
N SER A 262 4.43 -5.15 28.45
CA SER A 262 4.29 -5.37 29.90
C SER A 262 2.93 -4.86 30.37
N ILE A 263 2.35 -5.48 31.39
CA ILE A 263 1.06 -5.06 31.93
C ILE A 263 1.01 -5.22 33.46
N GLU A 264 0.47 -4.22 34.13
CA GLU A 264 0.22 -4.23 35.57
C GLU A 264 -1.24 -3.88 35.85
N LYS A 265 -1.86 -4.55 36.82
CA LYS A 265 -3.20 -4.18 37.27
C LYS A 265 -3.11 -3.04 38.28
N THR A 266 -3.93 -2.00 38.08
CA THR A 266 -4.01 -0.85 38.98
C THR A 266 -5.39 -0.76 39.64
N GLU A 267 -5.57 0.11 40.63
CA GLU A 267 -6.87 0.31 41.27
C GLU A 267 -7.95 0.78 40.26
N GLN A 268 -7.54 1.66 39.34
CA GLN A 268 -8.41 2.32 38.37
C GLN A 268 -8.58 1.53 37.06
N GLY A 269 -7.75 0.52 36.81
CA GLY A 269 -7.79 -0.34 35.63
C GLY A 269 -6.48 -1.10 35.44
N TYR A 270 -5.72 -0.72 34.41
CA TYR A 270 -4.45 -1.34 34.06
C TYR A 270 -3.44 -0.29 33.62
N ARG A 271 -2.16 -0.56 33.90
CA ARG A 271 -1.03 0.12 33.30
C ARG A 271 -0.48 -0.78 32.20
N LEU A 272 -0.52 -0.30 30.96
CA LEU A 272 -0.01 -0.99 29.78
C LEU A 272 1.30 -0.33 29.34
N TYR A 273 2.33 -1.14 29.11
CA TYR A 273 3.57 -0.69 28.50
C TYR A 273 3.68 -1.34 27.13
N VAL A 274 3.84 -0.50 26.11
CA VAL A 274 4.17 -0.90 24.76
C VAL A 274 5.59 -0.43 24.48
N HIS A 275 6.53 -1.38 24.44
CA HIS A 275 7.95 -1.14 24.21
C HIS A 275 8.25 -1.38 22.74
N ILE A 276 8.66 -0.34 22.01
CA ILE A 276 8.96 -0.47 20.57
C ILE A 276 10.46 -0.38 20.35
N ALA A 277 11.00 -1.23 19.48
CA ALA A 277 12.39 -1.20 19.03
C ALA A 277 12.84 0.22 18.68
N ASP A 278 13.95 0.68 19.28
CA ASP A 278 14.45 2.03 19.04
C ASP A 278 15.33 2.10 17.79
N VAL A 279 14.71 1.90 16.63
CA VAL A 279 15.40 1.87 15.33
C VAL A 279 16.02 3.23 15.00
N SER A 280 15.39 4.33 15.41
CA SER A 280 15.88 5.70 15.17
C SER A 280 17.26 6.00 15.78
N HIS A 281 17.67 5.20 16.78
CA HIS A 281 18.99 5.28 17.39
C HIS A 281 20.09 4.69 16.49
N TYR A 282 19.77 3.65 15.71
CA TYR A 282 20.70 2.98 14.80
C TYR A 282 20.65 3.53 13.37
N VAL A 283 19.46 3.96 12.92
CA VAL A 283 19.22 4.50 11.57
C VAL A 283 19.08 6.03 11.64
N THR A 284 20.23 6.69 11.59
CA THR A 284 20.33 8.15 11.74
C THR A 284 20.00 8.90 10.45
N ALA A 285 19.41 10.09 10.56
CA ALA A 285 18.96 10.86 9.39
C ALA A 285 20.10 11.15 8.41
N GLY A 286 19.87 10.85 7.12
CA GLY A 286 20.83 11.07 6.04
C GLY A 286 21.93 10.01 5.91
N SER A 287 21.98 8.99 6.76
CA SER A 287 22.90 7.85 6.62
C SER A 287 22.55 6.97 5.41
N ALA A 288 23.44 6.03 5.04
CA ALA A 288 23.15 5.12 3.92
C ALA A 288 21.97 4.20 4.27
N LEU A 289 21.91 3.72 5.51
CA LEU A 289 20.76 2.98 6.05
C LEU A 289 19.46 3.78 5.95
N ASP A 290 19.47 5.07 6.29
CA ASP A 290 18.27 5.92 6.23
C ASP A 290 17.79 6.16 4.80
N LYS A 291 18.72 6.47 3.88
CA LYS A 291 18.39 6.67 2.46
C LYS A 291 17.79 5.41 1.83
N GLU A 292 18.34 4.24 2.16
CA GLU A 292 17.83 2.96 1.68
C GLU A 292 16.48 2.62 2.32
N ALA A 293 16.32 2.84 3.63
CA ALA A 293 15.04 2.63 4.31
C ALA A 293 13.94 3.56 3.75
N TYR A 294 14.29 4.81 3.43
CA TYR A 294 13.41 5.76 2.75
C TYR A 294 13.04 5.27 1.35
N ALA A 295 14.02 4.81 0.56
CA ALA A 295 13.81 4.31 -0.79
C ALA A 295 12.88 3.09 -0.81
N ARG A 296 13.06 2.14 0.12
CA ARG A 296 12.20 0.96 0.27
C ARG A 296 10.83 1.30 0.85
N GLY A 297 10.76 2.19 1.84
CA GLY A 297 9.55 2.67 2.51
C GLY A 297 8.89 1.66 3.46
N THR A 298 8.83 0.37 3.08
CA THR A 298 8.26 -0.73 3.88
C THR A 298 8.92 -2.06 3.52
N SER A 299 8.93 -3.02 4.46
CA SER A 299 9.23 -4.42 4.15
C SER A 299 8.10 -5.03 3.30
N VAL A 300 8.44 -6.00 2.44
CA VAL A 300 7.50 -6.70 1.54
C VAL A 300 7.48 -8.18 1.88
N TYR A 301 6.29 -8.74 2.14
CA TYR A 301 6.08 -10.11 2.62
C TYR A 301 5.51 -10.99 1.51
N VAL A 302 6.39 -11.63 0.74
CA VAL A 302 5.98 -12.59 -0.30
C VAL A 302 5.95 -14.01 0.24
N VAL A 303 5.36 -14.94 -0.52
CA VAL A 303 5.04 -16.29 -0.06
C VAL A 303 6.25 -17.08 0.46
N ASP A 304 7.43 -16.92 -0.15
CA ASP A 304 8.61 -17.72 0.20
C ASP A 304 9.67 -16.97 1.04
N ARG A 305 9.57 -15.63 1.15
CA ARG A 305 10.56 -14.79 1.85
C ARG A 305 10.02 -13.41 2.21
N VAL A 306 10.77 -12.70 3.04
CA VAL A 306 10.58 -11.27 3.28
C VAL A 306 11.68 -10.49 2.56
N VAL A 307 11.31 -9.42 1.86
CA VAL A 307 12.26 -8.38 1.42
C VAL A 307 12.24 -7.27 2.47
N PRO A 308 13.25 -7.20 3.37
CA PRO A 308 13.18 -6.32 4.50
C PRO A 308 13.51 -4.88 4.12
N MET A 309 12.92 -3.93 4.84
CA MET A 309 13.28 -2.50 4.77
C MET A 309 14.70 -2.26 5.30
N LEU A 310 15.09 -2.99 6.34
CA LEU A 310 16.40 -2.88 6.99
C LEU A 310 17.19 -4.19 6.91
N PRO A 311 18.53 -4.13 6.78
CA PRO A 311 19.37 -5.32 6.76
C PRO A 311 19.15 -6.23 7.98
N HIS A 312 19.23 -7.55 7.78
CA HIS A 312 18.95 -8.55 8.82
C HIS A 312 19.77 -8.38 10.10
N ALA A 313 20.99 -7.85 10.01
CA ALA A 313 21.81 -7.55 11.19
C ALA A 313 21.15 -6.53 12.14
N LEU A 314 20.35 -5.60 11.61
CA LEU A 314 19.53 -4.70 12.43
C LEU A 314 18.19 -5.33 12.73
N SER A 315 17.44 -5.71 11.69
CA SER A 315 16.03 -6.12 11.81
C SER A 315 15.84 -7.39 12.64
N ASN A 316 16.74 -8.37 12.55
CA ASN A 316 16.71 -9.59 13.37
C ASN A 316 17.69 -9.55 14.56
N GLY A 317 18.60 -8.56 14.57
CA GLY A 317 19.71 -8.47 15.51
C GLY A 317 19.50 -7.42 16.60
N ILE A 318 20.15 -6.27 16.46
CA ILE A 318 20.22 -5.25 17.52
C ILE A 318 18.90 -4.49 17.72
N CYS A 319 18.07 -4.34 16.68
CA CYS A 319 16.75 -3.70 16.81
C CYS A 319 15.68 -4.69 17.30
N SER A 320 15.76 -5.96 16.90
CA SER A 320 14.79 -6.98 17.32
C SER A 320 14.82 -7.17 18.84
N LEU A 321 13.64 -7.16 19.44
CA LEU A 321 13.42 -7.33 20.89
C LEU A 321 13.57 -8.80 21.33
N ASN A 322 14.71 -9.39 20.98
CA ASN A 322 15.06 -10.78 21.27
C ASN A 322 15.02 -11.07 22.79
N PRO A 323 14.64 -12.29 23.19
CA PRO A 323 14.53 -12.65 24.60
C PRO A 323 15.91 -12.76 25.27
N LYS A 324 15.95 -12.46 26.56
CA LYS A 324 17.11 -12.57 27.47
C LYS A 324 18.31 -11.72 27.08
N VAL A 325 18.12 -10.69 26.25
CA VAL A 325 19.16 -9.72 25.87
C VAL A 325 18.65 -8.30 26.05
N ASP A 326 19.55 -7.41 26.48
CA ASP A 326 19.19 -6.00 26.68
C ASP A 326 18.93 -5.34 25.32
N ARG A 327 17.84 -4.56 25.23
CA ARG A 327 17.43 -3.86 24.01
C ARG A 327 16.93 -2.45 24.29
N CYS A 328 17.35 -1.52 23.43
CA CYS A 328 16.89 -0.14 23.45
C CYS A 328 15.47 -0.05 22.86
N THR A 329 14.60 0.64 23.58
CA THR A 329 13.20 0.83 23.17
C THR A 329 12.77 2.28 23.33
N LEU A 330 11.74 2.68 22.58
CA LEU A 330 10.87 3.78 22.92
C LEU A 330 9.60 3.20 23.54
N THR A 331 9.34 3.51 24.80
CA THR A 331 8.19 2.98 25.54
C THR A 331 7.06 3.98 25.57
N CYS A 332 5.86 3.53 25.21
CA CYS A 332 4.60 4.20 25.52
C CYS A 332 3.95 3.48 26.72
N MET A 333 3.96 4.13 27.88
CA MET A 333 3.27 3.67 29.09
C MET A 333 1.93 4.39 29.19
N MET A 334 0.84 3.65 29.38
CA MET A 334 -0.52 4.17 29.44
C MET A 334 -1.25 3.65 30.68
N GLU A 335 -1.86 4.56 31.43
CA GLU A 335 -2.86 4.24 32.46
C GLU A 335 -4.23 4.18 31.82
N ILE A 336 -4.82 2.98 31.78
CA ILE A 336 -6.10 2.72 31.11
C ILE A 336 -7.14 2.33 32.15
N ASN A 337 -8.21 3.14 32.23
CA ASN A 337 -9.28 2.89 33.19
C ASN A 337 -10.20 1.74 32.75
N ARG A 338 -11.13 1.33 33.62
CA ARG A 338 -12.12 0.26 33.34
C ARG A 338 -13.09 0.54 32.17
N LYS A 339 -13.08 1.75 31.61
CA LYS A 339 -13.86 2.12 30.40
C LYS A 339 -13.02 2.08 29.12
N GLY A 340 -11.73 1.77 29.22
CA GLY A 340 -10.80 1.72 28.09
C GLY A 340 -10.23 3.08 27.70
N THR A 341 -10.45 4.11 28.51
CA THR A 341 -9.89 5.44 28.27
C THR A 341 -8.49 5.52 28.86
N VAL A 342 -7.52 5.97 28.07
CA VAL A 342 -6.20 6.39 28.55
C VAL A 342 -6.37 7.66 29.37
N ILE A 343 -6.13 7.58 30.68
CA ILE A 343 -6.30 8.69 31.62
C ILE A 343 -4.99 9.41 31.96
N ASP A 344 -3.87 8.72 31.77
CA ASP A 344 -2.52 9.28 31.88
C ASP A 344 -1.57 8.46 31.00
N TYR A 345 -0.47 9.06 30.57
CA TYR A 345 0.54 8.37 29.75
C TYR A 345 1.93 9.01 29.87
N GLN A 346 2.96 8.23 29.55
CA GLN A 346 4.33 8.70 29.42
C GLN A 346 4.98 8.05 28.19
N ILE A 347 5.73 8.83 27.43
CA ILE A 347 6.52 8.36 26.28
C ILE A 347 7.99 8.67 26.58
N TYR A 348 8.87 7.67 26.54
CA TYR A 348 10.29 7.87 26.86
C TYR A 348 11.21 6.78 26.30
N PRO A 349 12.50 7.09 26.08
CA PRO A 349 13.53 6.08 25.81
C PRO A 349 13.76 5.15 27.02
N SER A 350 13.90 3.87 26.77
CA SER A 350 14.08 2.83 27.80
C SER A 350 15.01 1.71 27.35
N VAL A 351 15.43 0.89 28.32
CA VAL A 351 16.08 -0.40 28.08
C VAL A 351 15.23 -1.50 28.71
N ILE A 352 14.95 -2.55 27.95
CA ILE A 352 14.25 -3.75 28.42
C ILE A 352 15.15 -4.97 28.27
N ASN A 353 14.77 -6.06 28.93
CA ASN A 353 15.29 -7.40 28.69
C ASN A 353 14.05 -8.28 28.56
N SER A 354 13.70 -8.70 27.33
CA SER A 354 12.48 -9.48 27.13
C SER A 354 12.61 -10.83 27.83
N ASP A 355 11.65 -11.18 28.68
CA ASP A 355 11.66 -12.42 29.41
C ASP A 355 11.39 -13.60 28.50
N GLU A 356 10.47 -13.49 27.55
CA GLU A 356 10.12 -14.60 26.66
C GLU A 356 9.71 -14.10 25.28
N ARG A 357 10.11 -14.88 24.26
CA ARG A 357 9.52 -14.79 22.91
C ARG A 357 8.36 -15.76 22.82
N MET A 358 7.15 -15.23 22.84
CA MET A 358 5.93 -16.02 22.71
C MET A 358 5.44 -16.00 21.27
N THR A 359 4.65 -17.01 20.90
CA THR A 359 3.91 -17.02 19.63
C THR A 359 2.42 -16.80 19.88
N TYR A 360 1.70 -16.32 18.85
CA TYR A 360 0.24 -16.25 18.92
C TYR A 360 -0.38 -17.61 19.27
N THR A 361 0.13 -18.70 18.70
CA THR A 361 -0.34 -20.06 19.01
C THR A 361 -0.17 -20.40 20.50
N ALA A 362 1.00 -20.12 21.09
CA ALA A 362 1.27 -20.42 22.49
C ALA A 362 0.37 -19.59 23.43
N VAL A 363 0.20 -18.29 23.15
CA VAL A 363 -0.66 -17.42 23.97
C VAL A 363 -2.13 -17.80 23.84
N ASN A 364 -2.60 -18.11 22.63
CA ASN A 364 -3.95 -18.62 22.42
C ASN A 364 -4.18 -19.93 23.20
N ALA A 365 -3.24 -20.88 23.17
CA ALA A 365 -3.32 -22.11 23.95
C ALA A 365 -3.39 -21.85 25.47
N ILE A 366 -2.60 -20.90 25.99
CA ILE A 366 -2.69 -20.46 27.39
C ILE A 366 -4.10 -19.94 27.72
N LEU A 367 -4.66 -19.09 26.85
CA LEU A 367 -5.97 -18.47 27.04
C LEU A 367 -7.15 -19.44 26.86
N GLU A 368 -6.95 -20.54 26.13
CA GLU A 368 -7.90 -21.63 25.91
C GLU A 368 -7.87 -22.68 27.04
N GLY A 369 -6.86 -22.65 27.91
CA GLY A 369 -6.77 -23.56 29.05
C GLY A 369 -5.95 -24.82 28.80
N ASP A 370 -5.05 -24.82 27.80
CA ASP A 370 -4.19 -25.99 27.52
C ASP A 370 -3.25 -26.28 28.71
N GLU A 371 -3.47 -27.41 29.39
CA GLU A 371 -2.70 -27.75 30.59
C GLU A 371 -1.19 -27.91 30.33
N GLN A 372 -0.78 -28.38 29.15
CA GLN A 372 0.63 -28.60 28.84
C GLN A 372 1.34 -27.26 28.68
N VAL A 373 0.76 -26.36 27.88
CA VAL A 373 1.33 -25.03 27.64
C VAL A 373 1.27 -24.18 28.92
N GLN A 374 0.21 -24.28 29.72
CA GLN A 374 0.13 -23.55 30.99
C GLN A 374 1.17 -24.03 32.02
N LYS A 375 1.48 -25.33 32.06
CA LYS A 375 2.57 -25.88 32.89
C LYS A 375 3.95 -25.45 32.40
N GLN A 376 4.10 -25.20 31.10
CA GLN A 376 5.34 -24.67 30.51
C GLN A 376 5.56 -23.19 30.85
N TYR A 377 4.49 -22.38 30.88
CA TYR A 377 4.56 -20.94 31.11
C TYR A 377 3.76 -20.47 32.34
N PRO A 378 3.99 -21.03 33.55
CA PRO A 378 3.17 -20.73 34.73
C PRO A 378 3.29 -19.27 35.18
N HIS A 379 4.45 -18.65 34.92
CA HIS A 379 4.73 -17.26 35.28
C HIS A 379 4.02 -16.24 34.36
N LEU A 380 3.55 -16.65 33.17
CA LEU A 380 2.86 -15.77 32.23
C LEU A 380 1.34 -15.85 32.31
N LEU A 381 0.78 -16.85 33.00
CA LEU A 381 -0.68 -17.07 33.05
C LEU A 381 -1.44 -15.81 33.48
N LYS A 382 -0.97 -15.17 34.54
CA LYS A 382 -1.60 -13.97 35.07
C LYS A 382 -1.55 -12.82 34.07
N MET A 383 -0.39 -12.63 33.44
CA MET A 383 -0.17 -11.61 32.42
C MET A 383 -1.10 -11.83 31.21
N CYS A 384 -1.16 -13.04 30.67
CA CYS A 384 -2.05 -13.38 29.55
C CYS A 384 -3.52 -13.11 29.85
N LEU A 385 -4.00 -13.48 31.04
CA LEU A 385 -5.38 -13.21 31.45
C LEU A 385 -5.65 -11.72 31.61
N ASP A 386 -4.74 -10.97 32.21
CA ASP A 386 -4.87 -9.51 32.35
C ASP A 386 -4.86 -8.82 30.98
N MET A 387 -4.02 -9.28 30.04
CA MET A 387 -4.00 -8.79 28.66
C MET A 387 -5.34 -9.03 27.95
N LYS A 388 -5.92 -10.23 28.06
CA LYS A 388 -7.24 -10.55 27.50
C LYS A 388 -8.34 -9.65 28.05
N VAL A 389 -8.33 -9.38 29.37
CA VAL A 389 -9.31 -8.48 29.98
C VAL A 389 -9.13 -7.05 29.48
N LEU A 390 -7.90 -6.53 29.45
CA LEU A 390 -7.63 -5.16 29.00
C LEU A 390 -7.98 -4.98 27.52
N SER A 391 -7.57 -5.90 26.64
CA SER A 391 -7.92 -5.86 25.21
C SER A 391 -9.44 -5.84 25.02
N GLY A 392 -10.19 -6.68 25.74
CA GLY A 392 -11.66 -6.64 25.70
C GLY A 392 -12.26 -5.30 26.14
N ILE A 393 -11.64 -4.59 27.08
CA ILE A 393 -12.05 -3.25 27.51
C ILE A 393 -11.76 -2.22 26.40
N ILE A 394 -10.57 -2.26 25.78
CA ILE A 394 -10.17 -1.37 24.68
C ILE A 394 -11.08 -1.58 23.47
N ARG A 395 -11.33 -2.83 23.09
CA ARG A 395 -12.20 -3.19 21.96
C ARG A 395 -13.63 -2.67 22.14
N LYS A 396 -14.19 -2.81 23.35
CA LYS A 396 -15.51 -2.24 23.70
C LYS A 396 -15.55 -0.71 23.58
N ARG A 397 -14.45 0.00 23.89
CA ARG A 397 -14.37 1.45 23.66
C ARG A 397 -14.38 1.75 22.16
N ARG A 398 -13.55 1.07 21.37
CA ARG A 398 -13.47 1.24 19.91
C ARG A 398 -14.81 0.97 19.23
N GLU A 399 -15.49 -0.10 19.63
CA GLU A 399 -16.83 -0.42 19.14
C GLU A 399 -17.83 0.70 19.41
N LYS A 400 -17.82 1.29 20.62
CA LYS A 400 -18.67 2.44 20.98
C LYS A 400 -18.35 3.71 20.18
N LEU A 401 -17.10 3.89 19.78
CA LEU A 401 -16.68 4.99 18.90
C LEU A 401 -17.16 4.79 17.46
N GLY A 402 -17.54 3.58 17.08
CA GLY A 402 -18.00 3.24 15.74
C GLY A 402 -16.91 2.64 14.85
N ALA A 403 -15.82 2.10 15.41
CA ALA A 403 -14.78 1.43 14.65
C ALA A 403 -15.37 0.28 13.81
N ILE A 404 -14.99 0.21 12.55
CA ILE A 404 -15.54 -0.76 11.60
C ILE A 404 -14.59 -1.95 11.54
N ASP A 405 -15.10 -3.14 11.83
CA ASP A 405 -14.37 -4.41 11.75
C ASP A 405 -14.91 -5.21 10.58
N PHE A 406 -14.09 -5.35 9.54
CA PHE A 406 -14.42 -6.16 8.38
C PHE A 406 -13.91 -7.58 8.63
N ASP A 407 -14.81 -8.57 8.63
CA ASP A 407 -14.42 -9.98 8.59
C ASP A 407 -13.90 -10.27 7.17
N THR A 408 -12.59 -10.06 6.94
CA THR A 408 -11.90 -10.38 5.69
C THR A 408 -11.19 -11.72 5.81
N ASN A 409 -11.40 -12.60 4.83
CA ASN A 409 -10.67 -13.85 4.72
C ASN A 409 -9.32 -13.59 4.03
N GLU A 410 -8.22 -13.80 4.73
CA GLU A 410 -6.87 -13.77 4.16
C GLU A 410 -6.39 -15.19 3.89
N ALA A 411 -5.72 -15.43 2.76
CA ALA A 411 -5.09 -16.71 2.47
C ALA A 411 -3.69 -16.81 3.09
N LYS A 412 -3.34 -18.00 3.58
CA LYS A 412 -1.96 -18.43 3.83
C LYS A 412 -1.62 -19.54 2.84
N ILE A 413 -0.72 -19.24 1.91
CA ILE A 413 -0.22 -20.21 0.94
C ILE A 413 0.90 -21.01 1.59
N LEU A 414 0.69 -22.32 1.75
CA LEU A 414 1.70 -23.24 2.25
C LEU A 414 2.53 -23.72 1.06
N VAL A 415 3.85 -23.54 1.12
CA VAL A 415 4.80 -23.99 0.10
C VAL A 415 5.73 -25.07 0.63
N ASN A 416 6.24 -25.91 -0.28
CA ASN A 416 7.32 -26.85 0.05
C ASN A 416 8.71 -26.20 -0.09
N GLU A 417 9.77 -26.96 0.17
CA GLU A 417 11.17 -26.51 0.06
C GLU A 417 11.56 -25.96 -1.33
N LYS A 418 10.82 -26.32 -2.38
CA LYS A 418 11.03 -25.81 -3.75
C LYS A 418 10.16 -24.60 -4.08
N GLY A 419 9.48 -24.01 -3.09
CA GLY A 419 8.60 -22.85 -3.26
C GLY A 419 7.31 -23.16 -4.03
N LYS A 420 6.93 -24.44 -4.17
CA LYS A 420 5.68 -24.83 -4.84
C LYS A 420 4.52 -24.88 -3.85
N PRO A 421 3.34 -24.35 -4.20
CA PRO A 421 2.18 -24.32 -3.32
C PRO A 421 1.63 -25.74 -3.12
N VAL A 422 1.64 -26.21 -1.87
CA VAL A 422 1.09 -27.50 -1.45
C VAL A 422 -0.36 -27.38 -0.99
N ASP A 423 -0.68 -26.27 -0.30
CA ASP A 423 -2.03 -25.98 0.17
C ASP A 423 -2.30 -24.48 0.32
N ILE A 424 -3.58 -24.12 0.38
CA ILE A 424 -4.03 -22.75 0.62
C ILE A 424 -5.07 -22.80 1.72
N VAL A 425 -4.75 -22.20 2.87
CA VAL A 425 -5.60 -22.21 4.06
C VAL A 425 -6.02 -20.79 4.42
N LEU A 426 -7.12 -20.63 5.16
CA LEU A 426 -7.50 -19.33 5.69
C LEU A 426 -6.62 -18.97 6.88
N ARG A 427 -6.18 -17.72 6.94
CA ARG A 427 -5.52 -17.17 8.11
C ARG A 427 -6.57 -16.91 9.18
N GLU A 428 -6.41 -17.56 10.33
CA GLU A 428 -7.29 -17.34 11.48
C GLU A 428 -6.75 -16.22 12.35
N ARG A 429 -7.61 -15.24 12.68
CA ARG A 429 -7.32 -14.19 13.67
C ARG A 429 -7.96 -14.57 14.99
N LYS A 430 -7.17 -15.10 15.93
CA LYS A 430 -7.61 -15.53 17.26
C LYS A 430 -7.41 -14.42 18.32
N GLU A 431 -7.50 -14.75 19.60
CA GLU A 431 -7.56 -13.76 20.67
C GLU A 431 -6.20 -13.09 20.92
N ALA A 432 -5.08 -13.81 20.81
CA ALA A 432 -3.74 -13.25 20.98
C ALA A 432 -3.42 -12.17 19.93
N GLU A 433 -3.78 -12.42 18.67
CA GLU A 433 -3.64 -11.47 17.56
C GLU A 433 -4.45 -10.20 17.83
N ARG A 434 -5.69 -10.35 18.30
CA ARG A 434 -6.56 -9.22 18.66
C ARG A 434 -6.02 -8.44 19.86
N ILE A 435 -5.43 -9.12 20.84
CA ILE A 435 -4.81 -8.47 22.01
C ILE A 435 -3.69 -7.53 21.56
N ILE A 436 -2.75 -8.02 20.76
CA ILE A 436 -1.63 -7.22 20.27
C ILE A 436 -2.14 -6.06 19.41
N GLU A 437 -3.06 -6.30 18.49
CA GLU A 437 -3.64 -5.24 17.68
C GLU A 437 -4.29 -4.14 18.52
N ASP A 438 -5.10 -4.49 19.53
CA ASP A 438 -5.75 -3.52 20.40
C ASP A 438 -4.72 -2.68 21.19
N PHE A 439 -3.61 -3.28 21.62
CA PHE A 439 -2.53 -2.58 22.33
C PHE A 439 -1.74 -1.65 21.40
N MET A 440 -1.41 -2.12 20.19
CA MET A 440 -0.73 -1.29 19.19
C MET A 440 -1.60 -0.10 18.78
N ILE A 441 -2.90 -0.30 18.56
CA ILE A 441 -3.85 0.79 18.25
C ILE A 441 -3.90 1.81 19.39
N ALA A 442 -3.92 1.37 20.66
CA ALA A 442 -3.91 2.26 21.80
C ALA A 442 -2.63 3.10 21.88
N ALA A 443 -1.46 2.48 21.69
CA ALA A 443 -0.18 3.20 21.66
C ALA A 443 -0.12 4.19 20.49
N ASN A 444 -0.53 3.78 19.29
CA ASN A 444 -0.62 4.62 18.10
C ASN A 444 -1.54 5.82 18.30
N GLU A 445 -2.72 5.64 18.89
CA GLU A 445 -3.66 6.73 19.22
C GLU A 445 -3.04 7.71 20.23
N THR A 446 -2.42 7.19 21.30
CA THR A 446 -1.78 8.01 22.34
C THR A 446 -0.63 8.84 21.78
N VAL A 447 0.27 8.22 21.01
CA VAL A 447 1.41 8.92 20.40
C VAL A 447 0.91 9.95 19.37
N ALA A 448 -0.10 9.63 18.56
CA ALA A 448 -0.71 10.58 17.63
C ALA A 448 -1.26 11.82 18.36
N ALA A 449 -1.97 11.61 19.46
CA ALA A 449 -2.52 12.70 20.26
C ALA A 449 -1.41 13.54 20.89
N HIS A 450 -0.33 12.92 21.36
CA HIS A 450 0.82 13.59 21.97
C HIS A 450 1.55 14.51 20.98
N VAL A 451 1.98 13.97 19.83
CA VAL A 451 2.72 14.76 18.84
C VAL A 451 1.87 15.89 18.27
N ARG A 452 0.56 15.66 18.11
CA ARG A 452 -0.38 16.70 17.68
C ARG A 452 -0.55 17.80 18.72
N TRP A 453 -0.64 17.45 20.00
CA TRP A 453 -0.79 18.42 21.08
C TRP A 453 0.44 19.32 21.23
N LEU A 454 1.64 18.76 21.04
CA LEU A 454 2.91 19.48 21.09
C LEU A 454 3.31 20.13 19.75
N GLU A 455 2.47 20.02 18.72
CA GLU A 455 2.74 20.53 17.36
C GLU A 455 4.08 20.01 16.78
N ILE A 456 4.47 18.79 17.15
CA ILE A 456 5.67 18.15 16.62
C ILE A 456 5.36 17.69 15.18
N PRO A 457 6.16 18.08 14.17
CA PRO A 457 6.01 17.57 12.82
C PRO A 457 6.03 16.05 12.82
N SER A 458 5.05 15.41 12.19
CA SER A 458 4.91 13.94 12.24
C SER A 458 4.12 13.43 11.05
N MET A 459 4.29 12.14 10.75
CA MET A 459 3.57 11.46 9.68
C MET A 459 2.33 10.74 10.26
N PHE A 460 1.14 11.19 9.88
CA PHE A 460 -0.12 10.62 10.34
C PHE A 460 -0.63 9.56 9.38
N ARG A 461 -1.30 8.55 9.93
CA ARG A 461 -2.01 7.53 9.14
C ARG A 461 -3.47 7.94 9.05
N ILE A 462 -3.84 8.56 7.94
CA ILE A 462 -5.18 9.10 7.74
C ILE A 462 -6.06 8.12 6.95
N HIS A 463 -7.35 8.17 7.24
CA HIS A 463 -8.37 7.51 6.45
C HIS A 463 -9.58 8.44 6.39
N GLU A 464 -9.79 9.04 5.22
CA GLU A 464 -10.82 10.05 4.99
C GLU A 464 -12.21 9.42 4.95
N GLN A 465 -13.24 10.26 5.08
CA GLN A 465 -14.60 9.77 4.88
C GLN A 465 -14.81 9.31 3.43
N PRO A 466 -15.66 8.30 3.19
CA PRO A 466 -16.03 7.87 1.85
C PRO A 466 -16.55 9.01 0.97
N GLU A 467 -16.27 8.95 -0.33
CA GLU A 467 -16.81 9.92 -1.28
C GLU A 467 -18.35 9.84 -1.37
N PRO A 468 -19.06 10.99 -1.45
CA PRO A 468 -20.52 11.01 -1.55
C PRO A 468 -21.07 10.25 -2.76
N LYS A 469 -20.30 10.11 -3.84
CA LYS A 469 -20.67 9.31 -5.02
C LYS A 469 -20.66 7.80 -4.69
N ARG A 470 -19.60 7.32 -4.03
CA ARG A 470 -19.45 5.91 -3.64
C ARG A 470 -20.50 5.50 -2.61
N ILE A 471 -20.81 6.38 -1.66
CA ILE A 471 -21.86 6.13 -0.67
C ILE A 471 -23.25 6.07 -1.29
N ARG A 472 -23.55 6.88 -2.31
CA ARG A 472 -24.81 6.77 -3.07
C ARG A 472 -24.96 5.40 -3.73
N GLU A 473 -23.89 4.91 -4.36
CA GLU A 473 -23.87 3.60 -4.99
C GLU A 473 -24.05 2.49 -3.94
N PHE A 474 -23.27 2.53 -2.86
CA PHE A 474 -23.40 1.60 -1.74
C PHE A 474 -24.82 1.58 -1.16
N ALA A 475 -25.43 2.75 -0.91
CA ALA A 475 -26.77 2.84 -0.35
C ALA A 475 -27.85 2.24 -1.26
N ARG A 476 -27.69 2.35 -2.59
CA ARG A 476 -28.59 1.69 -3.56
C ARG A 476 -28.47 0.17 -3.46
N ILE A 477 -27.24 -0.34 -3.45
CA ILE A 477 -26.98 -1.79 -3.36
C ILE A 477 -27.48 -2.33 -2.01
N ALA A 478 -27.14 -1.67 -0.91
CA ALA A 478 -27.63 -2.01 0.43
C ALA A 478 -29.16 -2.11 0.45
N LYS A 479 -29.86 -1.17 -0.19
CA LYS A 479 -31.33 -1.19 -0.31
C LYS A 479 -31.84 -2.41 -1.07
N THR A 480 -31.18 -2.81 -2.16
CA THR A 480 -31.55 -4.04 -2.88
C THR A 480 -31.33 -5.31 -2.05
N LEU A 481 -30.41 -5.27 -1.09
CA LEU A 481 -30.14 -6.35 -0.13
C LEU A 481 -31.06 -6.30 1.10
N GLY A 482 -31.96 -5.32 1.20
CA GLY A 482 -32.89 -5.15 2.32
C GLY A 482 -32.41 -4.21 3.44
N TYR A 483 -31.24 -3.57 3.29
CA TYR A 483 -30.68 -2.66 4.29
C TYR A 483 -30.86 -1.20 3.90
N THR A 484 -31.33 -0.38 4.83
CA THR A 484 -31.52 1.05 4.58
C THR A 484 -30.37 1.85 5.17
N PHE A 485 -29.66 2.60 4.32
CA PHE A 485 -28.67 3.55 4.79
C PHE A 485 -29.35 4.74 5.48
N THR A 486 -29.03 4.96 6.76
CA THR A 486 -29.59 6.04 7.58
C THR A 486 -28.57 7.17 7.74
N GLY A 487 -28.94 8.38 7.32
CA GLY A 487 -28.12 9.58 7.48
C GLY A 487 -27.84 10.34 6.18
N GLY A 488 -27.05 11.41 6.31
CA GLY A 488 -26.63 12.23 5.17
C GLY A 488 -25.50 11.57 4.38
N ILE A 489 -25.59 11.60 3.05
CA ILE A 489 -24.55 11.06 2.15
C ILE A 489 -23.30 11.97 2.12
N GLN A 490 -23.44 13.24 2.48
CA GLN A 490 -22.33 14.20 2.50
C GLN A 490 -21.47 14.11 3.77
N ASN A 491 -22.09 13.72 4.89
CA ASN A 491 -21.44 13.61 6.19
C ASN A 491 -21.74 12.24 6.76
N VAL A 492 -20.89 11.27 6.41
CA VAL A 492 -21.02 9.89 6.87
C VAL A 492 -20.24 9.73 8.16
N TYR A 493 -20.81 8.98 9.11
CA TYR A 493 -20.16 8.64 10.38
C TYR A 493 -19.84 7.14 10.43
N PRO A 494 -18.69 6.72 10.97
CA PRO A 494 -18.30 5.31 11.04
C PRO A 494 -19.36 4.43 11.72
N ALA A 495 -19.99 4.94 12.78
CA ALA A 495 -21.04 4.24 13.54
C ALA A 495 -22.26 3.85 12.68
N GLN A 496 -22.59 4.62 11.63
CA GLN A 496 -23.71 4.30 10.73
C GLN A 496 -23.41 3.05 9.91
N LEU A 497 -22.19 2.97 9.36
CA LEU A 497 -21.72 1.82 8.60
C LEU A 497 -21.55 0.60 9.52
N GLN A 498 -20.97 0.80 10.71
CA GLN A 498 -20.83 -0.25 11.71
C GLN A 498 -22.17 -0.87 12.12
N ALA A 499 -23.20 -0.04 12.35
CA ALA A 499 -24.53 -0.51 12.71
C ALA A 499 -25.14 -1.39 11.61
N MET A 500 -24.97 -1.01 10.35
CA MET A 500 -25.46 -1.78 9.21
C MET A 500 -24.74 -3.12 9.04
N LEU A 501 -23.41 -3.16 9.22
CA LEU A 501 -22.69 -4.44 9.23
C LEU A 501 -23.12 -5.34 10.38
N LYS A 502 -23.40 -4.77 11.56
CA LYS A 502 -23.91 -5.53 12.71
C LYS A 502 -25.30 -6.11 12.43
N GLU A 503 -26.17 -5.34 11.79
CA GLU A 503 -27.51 -5.81 11.37
C GLU A 503 -27.42 -6.95 10.36
N ALA A 504 -26.47 -6.88 9.42
CA ALA A 504 -26.26 -7.92 8.43
C ALA A 504 -25.50 -9.15 8.95
N LYS A 505 -24.89 -9.09 10.15
CA LYS A 505 -24.00 -10.16 10.62
C LYS A 505 -24.77 -11.46 10.85
N GLY A 506 -24.35 -12.52 10.17
CA GLY A 506 -25.01 -13.84 10.22
C GLY A 506 -26.02 -14.07 9.09
N GLU A 507 -26.34 -13.05 8.28
CA GLU A 507 -27.22 -13.18 7.12
C GLU A 507 -26.45 -13.67 5.87
N ASN A 508 -27.17 -14.30 4.93
CA ASN A 508 -26.59 -14.85 3.71
C ASN A 508 -25.95 -13.79 2.79
N ASN A 509 -26.36 -12.53 2.91
CA ASN A 509 -25.89 -11.40 2.11
C ASN A 509 -24.83 -10.54 2.83
N TYR A 510 -24.36 -10.95 4.02
CA TYR A 510 -23.33 -10.24 4.78
C TYR A 510 -22.06 -9.97 3.96
N SER A 511 -21.52 -11.01 3.30
CA SER A 511 -20.27 -10.92 2.54
C SER A 511 -20.37 -9.92 1.39
N VAL A 512 -21.53 -9.88 0.71
CA VAL A 512 -21.81 -8.94 -0.38
C VAL A 512 -21.87 -7.52 0.15
N LEU A 513 -22.64 -7.28 1.22
CA LEU A 513 -22.77 -5.97 1.83
C LEU A 513 -21.42 -5.46 2.36
N SER A 514 -20.67 -6.31 3.06
CA SER A 514 -19.33 -6.04 3.59
C SER A 514 -18.36 -5.65 2.47
N THR A 515 -18.35 -6.40 1.37
CA THR A 515 -17.49 -6.14 0.21
C THR A 515 -17.82 -4.79 -0.44
N PHE A 516 -19.11 -4.49 -0.69
CA PHE A 516 -19.49 -3.20 -1.26
C PHE A 516 -19.23 -2.03 -0.31
N MET A 517 -19.40 -2.23 1.00
CA MET A 517 -19.06 -1.23 2.00
C MET A 517 -17.55 -0.94 1.98
N LEU A 518 -16.71 -1.98 2.01
CA LEU A 518 -15.25 -1.84 1.96
C LEU A 518 -14.81 -1.11 0.68
N ARG A 519 -15.37 -1.47 -0.48
CA ARG A 519 -15.10 -0.80 -1.78
C ARG A 519 -15.56 0.66 -1.81
N SER A 520 -16.54 1.03 -0.98
CA SER A 520 -17.00 2.42 -0.88
C SER A 520 -16.06 3.31 -0.08
N MET A 521 -15.20 2.72 0.77
CA MET A 521 -14.25 3.45 1.60
C MET A 521 -13.10 4.04 0.78
N GLN A 522 -12.41 5.01 1.40
CA GLN A 522 -11.15 5.52 0.88
C GLN A 522 -10.02 4.51 1.18
N LYS A 523 -8.88 4.66 0.52
CA LYS A 523 -7.67 3.94 0.95
C LYS A 523 -7.02 4.76 2.06
N ALA A 524 -6.57 4.12 3.13
CA ALA A 524 -5.76 4.80 4.13
C ALA A 524 -4.40 5.17 3.50
N ARG A 525 -3.84 6.31 3.91
CA ARG A 525 -2.56 6.83 3.41
C ARG A 525 -1.81 7.60 4.48
N TYR A 526 -0.54 7.85 4.24
CA TYR A 526 0.26 8.74 5.07
C TYR A 526 0.10 10.19 4.61
N ASP A 527 0.02 11.12 5.55
CA ASP A 527 -0.07 12.57 5.30
C ASP A 527 0.56 13.32 6.48
N ARG A 528 1.10 14.53 6.26
CA ARG A 528 1.60 15.37 7.36
C ARG A 528 0.47 15.91 8.25
N ARG A 529 -0.76 15.99 7.72
CA ARG A 529 -1.91 16.53 8.44
C ARG A 529 -2.64 15.42 9.17
N CYS A 530 -2.98 15.68 10.43
CA CYS A 530 -3.84 14.80 11.21
C CYS A 530 -5.32 15.07 10.92
N ILE A 531 -5.88 14.39 9.91
CA ILE A 531 -7.29 14.50 9.50
C ILE A 531 -8.18 13.50 10.28
N GLY A 532 -7.58 12.42 10.81
CA GLY A 532 -8.26 11.33 11.50
C GLY A 532 -8.32 10.04 10.69
N HIS A 533 -8.82 8.98 11.31
CA HIS A 533 -8.91 7.65 10.71
C HIS A 533 -10.33 7.09 10.79
N PHE A 534 -11.09 7.27 9.72
CA PHE A 534 -12.50 6.94 9.63
C PHE A 534 -12.81 5.48 9.96
N GLY A 535 -11.98 4.52 9.52
CA GLY A 535 -12.25 3.09 9.70
C GLY A 535 -12.06 2.65 11.15
N LEU A 536 -11.18 3.33 11.88
CA LEU A 536 -10.92 3.08 13.30
C LEU A 536 -11.78 3.97 14.20
N ALA A 537 -12.52 4.92 13.63
CA ALA A 537 -13.26 5.96 14.33
C ALA A 537 -12.38 6.78 15.31
N LEU A 538 -11.14 7.05 14.93
CA LEU A 538 -10.17 7.81 15.73
C LEU A 538 -9.92 9.20 15.15
N LYS A 539 -9.80 10.20 16.02
CA LYS A 539 -9.48 11.59 15.62
C LYS A 539 -8.00 11.80 15.30
N ASN A 540 -7.14 11.12 16.05
CA ASN A 540 -5.69 11.16 15.88
C ASN A 540 -5.19 9.74 15.72
N TYR A 541 -4.45 9.47 14.65
CA TYR A 541 -3.85 8.16 14.43
C TYR A 541 -2.58 8.29 13.59
N LEU A 542 -1.54 7.59 14.00
CA LEU A 542 -0.29 7.41 13.27
C LEU A 542 0.21 5.99 13.49
N HIS A 543 1.21 5.57 12.72
CA HIS A 543 1.91 4.31 12.99
C HIS A 543 3.21 4.61 13.74
N PHE A 544 3.37 4.03 14.93
CA PHE A 544 4.53 4.16 15.81
C PHE A 544 5.17 2.81 16.14
N THR A 545 4.43 1.71 16.00
CA THR A 545 4.74 0.42 16.62
C THR A 545 5.49 -0.57 15.73
N SER A 546 5.95 -0.19 14.53
CA SER A 546 6.71 -1.10 13.66
C SER A 546 7.84 -0.43 12.85
N PRO A 547 8.78 0.28 13.50
CA PRO A 547 9.85 1.00 12.82
C PRO A 547 10.90 0.11 12.15
N ILE A 548 10.96 -1.20 12.44
CA ILE A 548 11.87 -2.13 11.73
C ILE A 548 11.42 -2.32 10.28
N ARG A 549 10.11 -2.27 10.03
CA ARG A 549 9.50 -2.62 8.74
C ARG A 549 8.69 -1.51 8.08
N ARG A 550 8.52 -0.36 8.72
CA ARG A 550 7.81 0.81 8.17
C ARG A 550 8.61 2.10 8.42
N TYR A 551 8.99 2.76 7.33
CA TYR A 551 9.70 4.04 7.40
C TYR A 551 8.87 5.15 8.08
N PRO A 552 7.54 5.24 7.92
CA PRO A 552 6.71 6.21 8.66
C PRO A 552 6.86 6.15 10.18
N ASP A 553 6.93 4.94 10.75
CA ASP A 553 7.15 4.74 12.18
C ASP A 553 8.54 5.24 12.60
N LEU A 554 9.56 4.96 11.78
CA LEU A 554 10.92 5.48 11.99
C LEU A 554 10.96 7.02 11.98
N VAL A 555 10.19 7.66 11.09
CA VAL A 555 10.04 9.13 11.06
C VAL A 555 9.41 9.62 12.37
N VAL A 556 8.33 8.99 12.85
CA VAL A 556 7.70 9.38 14.13
C VAL A 556 8.69 9.25 15.29
N HIS A 557 9.46 8.17 15.35
CA HIS A 557 10.51 7.97 16.37
C HIS A 557 11.57 9.08 16.32
N ARG A 558 12.02 9.43 15.11
CA ARG A 558 13.00 10.50 14.88
C ARG A 558 12.48 11.87 15.32
N MET A 559 11.22 12.17 15.03
CA MET A 559 10.59 13.44 15.42
C MET A 559 10.40 13.55 16.93
N LEU A 560 9.97 12.47 17.60
CA LEU A 560 9.92 12.40 19.06
C LEU A 560 11.30 12.60 19.68
N ARG A 561 12.33 11.96 19.13
CA ARG A 561 13.70 12.12 19.60
C ARG A 561 14.16 13.57 19.52
N LYS A 562 14.06 14.16 18.33
CA LYS A 562 14.56 15.51 18.03
C LYS A 562 13.84 16.59 18.86
N TYR A 563 12.51 16.57 18.87
CA TYR A 563 11.72 17.68 19.41
C TYR A 563 11.24 17.47 20.85
N PHE A 564 11.00 16.22 21.26
CA PHE A 564 10.46 15.93 22.59
C PHE A 564 11.52 15.45 23.58
N PHE A 565 12.38 14.49 23.21
CA PHE A 565 13.39 13.96 24.14
C PHE A 565 14.63 14.85 24.25
N GLU A 566 15.13 15.35 23.12
CA GLU A 566 16.29 16.26 23.07
C GLU A 566 15.89 17.74 23.24
N GLY A 567 14.60 18.05 23.09
CA GLY A 567 14.05 19.38 23.32
C GLY A 567 14.52 20.44 22.32
N LEU A 568 14.77 20.07 21.06
CA LEU A 568 15.18 21.03 20.04
C LEU A 568 14.09 22.09 19.81
N GLN A 569 14.40 23.36 20.11
CA GLN A 569 13.53 24.51 19.89
C GLN A 569 14.06 25.37 18.74
N ASP A 570 13.92 24.89 17.50
CA ASP A 570 14.36 25.58 16.28
C ASP A 570 13.22 25.57 15.25
N SER A 571 12.56 26.71 15.08
CA SER A 571 11.37 26.86 14.24
C SER A 571 11.68 26.73 12.75
N GLU A 572 12.84 27.18 12.30
CA GLU A 572 13.25 27.03 10.90
C GLU A 572 13.49 25.56 10.56
N LYS A 573 14.15 24.82 11.44
CA LYS A 573 14.31 23.36 11.26
C LYS A 573 12.98 22.63 11.33
N MET A 574 12.09 23.01 12.24
CA MET A 574 10.76 22.43 12.35
C MET A 574 9.94 22.61 11.07
N ALA A 575 9.97 23.80 10.47
CA ALA A 575 9.30 24.06 9.19
C ALA A 575 9.91 23.25 8.03
N ARG A 576 11.24 23.09 7.99
CA ARG A 576 11.91 22.26 6.97
C ARG A 576 11.55 20.78 7.13
N ASP A 577 11.52 20.28 8.36
CA ASP A 577 11.11 18.90 8.64
C ASP A 577 9.64 18.68 8.26
N GLU A 578 8.75 19.64 8.52
CA GLU A 578 7.34 19.54 8.13
C GLU A 578 7.18 19.44 6.60
N GLN A 579 7.90 20.26 5.84
CA GLN A 579 7.90 20.21 4.37
C GLN A 579 8.44 18.87 3.87
N TRP A 580 9.55 18.40 4.44
CA TRP A 580 10.13 17.11 4.08
C TRP A 580 9.20 15.93 4.40
N ILE A 581 8.46 16.00 5.52
CA ILE A 581 7.47 14.97 5.89
C ILE A 581 6.33 14.92 4.87
N GLU A 582 5.93 16.03 4.26
CA GLU A 582 4.90 16.03 3.21
C GLU A 582 5.33 15.15 2.02
N ASP A 583 6.55 15.36 1.54
CA ASP A 583 7.13 14.58 0.45
C ASP A 583 7.34 13.11 0.86
N ALA A 584 7.87 12.88 2.06
CA ALA A 584 8.11 11.55 2.59
C ALA A 584 6.83 10.74 2.80
N ALA A 585 5.73 11.39 3.20
CA ALA A 585 4.42 10.76 3.38
C ALA A 585 3.82 10.29 2.04
N TYR A 586 4.00 11.10 0.99
CA TYR A 586 3.61 10.70 -0.36
C TYR A 586 4.40 9.47 -0.83
N GLN A 587 5.73 9.49 -0.69
CA GLN A 587 6.59 8.36 -1.05
C GLN A 587 6.23 7.09 -0.27
N ALA A 588 6.06 7.19 1.06
CA ALA A 588 5.68 6.05 1.89
C ALA A 588 4.34 5.43 1.44
N SER A 589 3.36 6.26 1.06
CA SER A 589 2.06 5.80 0.58
C SER A 589 2.13 5.15 -0.82
N GLU A 590 3.03 5.59 -1.69
CA GLU A 590 3.28 4.94 -2.99
C GLU A 590 4.02 3.60 -2.79
N ARG A 591 5.07 3.57 -1.95
CA ARG A 591 5.83 2.33 -1.65
C ARG A 591 4.99 1.27 -0.94
N GLU A 592 4.10 1.66 -0.03
CA GLU A 592 3.12 0.74 0.58
C GLU A 592 2.19 0.12 -0.46
N ARG A 593 1.63 0.92 -1.38
CA ARG A 593 0.78 0.40 -2.45
C ARG A 593 1.53 -0.55 -3.37
N ASN A 594 2.76 -0.19 -3.72
CA ASN A 594 3.61 -1.03 -4.56
C ASN A 594 3.93 -2.38 -3.89
N ALA A 595 4.21 -2.39 -2.59
CA ALA A 595 4.39 -3.61 -1.80
C ALA A 595 3.12 -4.48 -1.81
N ILE A 596 1.96 -3.90 -1.51
CA ILE A 596 0.67 -4.63 -1.52
C ILE A 596 0.37 -5.21 -2.90
N ASP A 597 0.61 -4.45 -3.98
CA ASP A 597 0.38 -4.91 -5.34
C ASP A 597 1.35 -6.03 -5.75
N ALA A 598 2.59 -6.01 -5.25
CA ALA A 598 3.56 -7.09 -5.44
C ALA A 598 3.17 -8.37 -4.67
N GLU A 599 2.76 -8.23 -3.41
CA GLU A 599 2.29 -9.35 -2.57
C GLU A 599 1.09 -10.03 -3.21
N ARG A 600 0.09 -9.25 -3.66
CA ARG A 600 -1.08 -9.77 -4.39
C ARG A 600 -0.70 -10.45 -5.69
N ALA A 601 0.18 -9.86 -6.48
CA ALA A 601 0.62 -10.47 -7.74
C ALA A 601 1.31 -11.83 -7.52
N VAL A 602 2.10 -11.96 -6.45
CA VAL A 602 2.70 -13.24 -6.06
C VAL A 602 1.64 -14.22 -5.55
N GLU A 603 0.68 -13.75 -4.75
CA GLU A 603 -0.43 -14.57 -4.26
C GLU A 603 -1.26 -15.15 -5.42
N ASP A 604 -1.66 -14.30 -6.38
CA ASP A 604 -2.43 -14.69 -7.57
C ASP A 604 -1.63 -15.68 -8.44
N MET A 605 -0.34 -15.42 -8.64
CA MET A 605 0.56 -16.33 -9.35
C MET A 605 0.61 -17.71 -8.66
N LYS A 606 0.77 -17.74 -7.33
CA LYS A 606 0.85 -19.00 -6.56
C LYS A 606 -0.50 -19.71 -6.45
N LYS A 607 -1.62 -18.98 -6.40
CA LYS A 607 -2.97 -19.54 -6.53
C LYS A 607 -3.17 -20.20 -7.90
N ALA A 608 -2.74 -19.55 -8.97
CA ALA A 608 -2.79 -20.12 -10.32
C ALA A 608 -1.88 -21.36 -10.43
N GLU A 609 -0.65 -21.33 -9.91
CA GLU A 609 0.23 -22.51 -9.84
C GLU A 609 -0.40 -23.67 -9.06
N TYR A 610 -1.09 -23.38 -7.96
CA TYR A 610 -1.83 -24.38 -7.19
C TYR A 610 -2.96 -25.01 -8.02
N MET A 611 -3.63 -24.22 -8.87
CA MET A 611 -4.74 -24.68 -9.71
C MET A 611 -4.30 -25.42 -10.99
N GLU A 612 -3.07 -25.22 -11.48
CA GLU A 612 -2.52 -25.97 -12.63
C GLU A 612 -2.62 -27.50 -12.42
N GLY A 613 -2.36 -27.98 -11.20
CA GLY A 613 -2.49 -29.41 -10.84
C GLY A 613 -3.92 -29.89 -10.55
N ARG A 614 -4.92 -29.01 -10.69
CA ARG A 614 -6.32 -29.22 -10.29
C ARG A 614 -7.33 -28.95 -11.40
N ILE A 615 -6.86 -28.77 -12.63
CA ILE A 615 -7.70 -28.66 -13.82
C ILE A 615 -8.60 -29.91 -13.94
N GLY A 616 -9.86 -29.69 -14.31
CA GLY A 616 -10.93 -30.68 -14.42
C GLY A 616 -11.67 -30.97 -13.10
N ARG A 617 -11.22 -30.43 -11.96
CA ARG A 617 -11.91 -30.61 -10.68
C ARG A 617 -13.04 -29.61 -10.50
N GLN A 618 -14.10 -30.05 -9.81
CA GLN A 618 -15.25 -29.23 -9.46
C GLN A 618 -15.14 -28.67 -8.06
N TYR A 619 -15.61 -27.44 -7.89
CA TYR A 619 -15.60 -26.70 -6.63
C TYR A 619 -16.94 -26.02 -6.40
N ASP A 620 -17.35 -25.95 -5.14
CA ASP A 620 -18.38 -25.00 -4.73
C ASP A 620 -17.70 -23.66 -4.46
N GLY A 621 -18.27 -22.58 -5.00
CA GLY A 621 -17.74 -21.23 -4.90
C GLY A 621 -18.86 -20.20 -4.73
N VAL A 622 -18.45 -18.95 -4.51
CA VAL A 622 -19.34 -17.81 -4.33
C VAL A 622 -18.98 -16.76 -5.37
N ILE A 623 -19.98 -16.18 -6.04
CA ILE A 623 -19.73 -15.10 -6.98
C ILE A 623 -19.21 -13.86 -6.20
N SER A 624 -17.94 -13.53 -6.39
CA SER A 624 -17.19 -12.43 -5.74
C SER A 624 -17.20 -11.13 -6.54
N GLY A 625 -17.49 -11.23 -7.85
CA GLY A 625 -17.55 -10.10 -8.75
C GLY A 625 -18.36 -10.40 -10.00
N ILE A 626 -18.98 -9.36 -10.56
CA ILE A 626 -19.71 -9.45 -11.83
C ILE A 626 -19.26 -8.30 -12.71
N THR A 627 -18.92 -8.63 -13.95
CA THR A 627 -18.56 -7.66 -14.98
C THR A 627 -19.37 -7.92 -16.25
N ARG A 628 -19.25 -7.03 -17.24
CA ARG A 628 -19.90 -7.19 -18.54
C ARG A 628 -19.45 -8.43 -19.31
N PHE A 629 -18.25 -8.95 -19.02
CA PHE A 629 -17.64 -10.06 -19.75
C PHE A 629 -17.64 -11.37 -18.95
N GLY A 630 -18.12 -11.39 -17.71
CA GLY A 630 -18.16 -12.63 -16.93
C GLY A 630 -18.40 -12.46 -15.43
N LEU A 631 -18.31 -13.59 -14.74
CA LEU A 631 -18.47 -13.73 -13.29
C LEU A 631 -17.13 -14.12 -12.68
N PHE A 632 -16.70 -13.44 -11.62
CA PHE A 632 -15.63 -13.93 -10.78
C PHE A 632 -16.20 -14.81 -9.68
N VAL A 633 -15.62 -15.99 -9.49
CA VAL A 633 -16.04 -16.98 -8.50
C VAL A 633 -14.88 -17.25 -7.55
N GLU A 634 -15.10 -16.95 -6.28
CA GLU A 634 -14.16 -17.20 -5.19
C GLU A 634 -14.49 -18.53 -4.51
N LEU A 635 -13.46 -19.36 -4.32
CA LEU A 635 -13.53 -20.63 -3.62
C LEU A 635 -13.34 -20.43 -2.10
N ALA A 636 -13.68 -21.44 -1.30
CA ALA A 636 -13.57 -21.37 0.17
C ALA A 636 -12.15 -21.06 0.70
N ASN A 637 -11.11 -21.35 -0.10
CA ASN A 637 -9.72 -21.04 0.21
C ASN A 637 -9.22 -19.73 -0.43
N THR A 638 -10.13 -18.83 -0.83
CA THR A 638 -9.87 -17.51 -1.46
C THR A 638 -9.28 -17.56 -2.88
N VAL A 639 -9.20 -18.74 -3.49
CA VAL A 639 -8.83 -18.84 -4.92
C VAL A 639 -9.97 -18.24 -5.74
N GLU A 640 -9.67 -17.26 -6.57
CA GLU A 640 -10.64 -16.62 -7.46
C GLU A 640 -10.34 -17.00 -8.91
N GLY A 641 -11.39 -17.19 -9.71
CA GLY A 641 -11.27 -17.46 -11.14
C GLY A 641 -12.43 -16.89 -11.93
N LEU A 642 -12.22 -16.69 -13.23
CA LEU A 642 -13.18 -16.08 -14.14
C LEU A 642 -14.03 -17.14 -14.85
N VAL A 643 -15.35 -16.99 -14.77
CA VAL A 643 -16.30 -17.60 -15.71
C VAL A 643 -16.60 -16.58 -16.79
N HIS A 644 -16.04 -16.77 -17.97
CA HIS A 644 -16.32 -15.87 -19.10
C HIS A 644 -17.77 -16.06 -19.58
N ILE A 645 -18.46 -14.97 -19.92
CA ILE A 645 -19.88 -14.98 -20.29
C ILE A 645 -20.17 -15.91 -21.49
N SER A 646 -19.21 -16.07 -22.40
CA SER A 646 -19.34 -16.95 -23.57
C SER A 646 -19.34 -18.45 -23.25
N THR A 647 -19.01 -18.83 -22.02
CA THR A 647 -19.03 -20.23 -21.54
C THR A 647 -20.34 -20.57 -20.82
N ILE A 648 -21.23 -19.59 -20.66
CA ILE A 648 -22.51 -19.73 -20.00
C ILE A 648 -23.55 -20.10 -21.06
N ASP A 649 -23.55 -21.37 -21.46
CA ASP A 649 -24.27 -21.84 -22.66
C ASP A 649 -25.78 -22.05 -22.45
N ASP A 650 -26.33 -21.77 -21.27
CA ASP A 650 -27.74 -22.01 -20.96
C ASP A 650 -28.68 -20.86 -21.36
N ASP A 651 -28.16 -19.66 -21.64
CA ASP A 651 -28.93 -18.50 -22.08
C ASP A 651 -28.08 -17.37 -22.69
N TYR A 652 -28.72 -16.34 -23.24
CA TYR A 652 -28.09 -15.05 -23.54
C TYR A 652 -28.17 -14.14 -22.32
N TYR A 653 -27.01 -13.80 -21.74
CA TYR A 653 -26.94 -12.98 -20.52
C TYR A 653 -26.64 -11.52 -20.82
N HIS A 654 -27.40 -10.63 -20.19
CA HIS A 654 -27.19 -9.19 -20.23
C HIS A 654 -26.73 -8.69 -18.86
N TYR A 655 -25.73 -7.82 -18.85
CA TYR A 655 -25.25 -7.18 -17.63
C TYR A 655 -26.09 -5.94 -17.31
N ASP A 656 -26.74 -5.97 -16.15
CA ASP A 656 -27.46 -4.84 -15.58
C ASP A 656 -26.52 -4.05 -14.67
N ASP A 657 -26.20 -2.81 -15.06
CA ASP A 657 -25.30 -1.95 -14.31
C ASP A 657 -25.91 -1.36 -13.04
N GLU A 658 -27.24 -1.26 -12.95
CA GLU A 658 -27.93 -0.78 -11.75
C GLU A 658 -27.96 -1.83 -10.65
N THR A 659 -28.31 -3.08 -11.02
CA THR A 659 -28.41 -4.19 -10.06
C THR A 659 -27.11 -4.98 -9.92
N LYS A 660 -26.10 -4.71 -10.76
CA LYS A 660 -24.80 -5.42 -10.82
C LYS A 660 -24.99 -6.93 -10.97
N CYS A 661 -25.93 -7.35 -11.83
CA CYS A 661 -26.30 -8.74 -12.06
C CYS A 661 -26.15 -9.13 -13.53
N LEU A 662 -25.99 -10.44 -13.81
CA LEU A 662 -26.21 -10.99 -15.15
C LEU A 662 -27.61 -11.61 -15.21
N ILE A 663 -28.42 -11.19 -16.17
CA ILE A 663 -29.80 -11.63 -16.34
C ILE A 663 -29.94 -12.35 -17.69
N GLY A 664 -30.39 -13.60 -17.66
CA GLY A 664 -30.67 -14.40 -18.84
C GLY A 664 -31.94 -13.95 -19.55
N GLU A 665 -31.87 -13.76 -20.87
CA GLU A 665 -32.96 -13.25 -21.71
C GLU A 665 -34.15 -14.22 -21.80
N HIS A 666 -33.90 -15.52 -21.91
CA HIS A 666 -34.97 -16.52 -22.11
C HIS A 666 -35.32 -17.31 -20.83
N SER A 667 -34.32 -17.62 -20.03
CA SER A 667 -34.44 -18.40 -18.79
C SER A 667 -34.87 -17.54 -17.60
N ALA A 668 -34.66 -16.22 -17.67
CA ALA A 668 -34.73 -15.29 -16.55
C ALA A 668 -33.86 -15.71 -15.36
N ASN A 669 -32.85 -16.57 -15.57
CA ASN A 669 -31.85 -16.89 -14.56
C ASN A 669 -31.07 -15.63 -14.24
N VAL A 670 -30.85 -15.37 -12.95
CA VAL A 670 -30.09 -14.20 -12.49
C VAL A 670 -28.89 -14.66 -11.71
N TYR A 671 -27.70 -14.24 -12.13
CA TYR A 671 -26.47 -14.39 -11.36
C TYR A 671 -26.19 -13.10 -10.59
N ARG A 672 -26.04 -13.24 -9.27
CA ARG A 672 -25.79 -12.11 -8.35
C ARG A 672 -24.54 -12.36 -7.51
N MET A 673 -23.90 -11.27 -7.07
CA MET A 673 -22.84 -11.39 -6.07
C MET A 673 -23.34 -12.10 -4.81
N GLY A 674 -22.48 -12.91 -4.19
CA GLY A 674 -22.81 -13.73 -3.02
C GLY A 674 -23.55 -15.02 -3.33
N GLN A 675 -24.03 -15.22 -4.55
CA GLN A 675 -24.68 -16.46 -4.94
C GLN A 675 -23.69 -17.61 -4.96
N ARG A 676 -24.08 -18.72 -4.34
CA ARG A 676 -23.33 -19.97 -4.39
C ARG A 676 -23.53 -20.64 -5.75
N VAL A 677 -22.41 -20.98 -6.37
CA VAL A 677 -22.36 -21.67 -7.66
C VAL A 677 -21.43 -22.86 -7.57
N ARG A 678 -21.56 -23.77 -8.52
CA ARG A 678 -20.61 -24.87 -8.70
C ARG A 678 -19.86 -24.64 -9.99
N VAL A 679 -18.54 -24.68 -9.92
CA VAL A 679 -17.65 -24.42 -11.05
C VAL A 679 -16.69 -25.59 -11.28
N VAL A 680 -16.17 -25.71 -12.49
CA VAL A 680 -15.05 -26.60 -12.84
C VAL A 680 -13.87 -25.75 -13.29
N CYS A 681 -12.67 -26.05 -12.80
CA CYS A 681 -11.43 -25.43 -13.29
C CYS A 681 -11.11 -25.97 -14.68
N VAL A 682 -11.11 -25.12 -15.69
CA VAL A 682 -10.85 -25.52 -17.09
C VAL A 682 -9.46 -25.12 -17.56
N ALA A 683 -8.92 -24.03 -17.03
CA ALA A 683 -7.55 -23.62 -17.26
C ALA A 683 -6.99 -22.88 -16.04
N ALA A 684 -5.67 -22.94 -15.88
CA ALA A 684 -4.92 -22.13 -14.94
C ALA A 684 -3.52 -21.88 -15.53
N ASN A 685 -3.00 -20.67 -15.35
CA ASN A 685 -1.69 -20.30 -15.86
C ASN A 685 -0.99 -19.36 -14.90
N ARG A 686 0.06 -19.84 -14.22
CA ARG A 686 0.81 -19.04 -13.25
C ARG A 686 1.51 -17.83 -13.86
N PHE A 687 2.00 -17.92 -15.09
CA PHE A 687 2.71 -16.81 -15.73
C PHE A 687 1.76 -15.66 -16.10
N LYS A 688 0.51 -15.99 -16.44
CA LYS A 688 -0.55 -14.99 -16.65
C LYS A 688 -1.28 -14.60 -15.35
N ARG A 689 -1.12 -15.39 -14.28
CA ARG A 689 -1.82 -15.22 -13.00
C ARG A 689 -3.35 -15.35 -13.18
N GLU A 690 -3.76 -16.19 -14.12
CA GLU A 690 -5.17 -16.37 -14.53
C GLU A 690 -5.66 -17.79 -14.19
N ILE A 691 -6.92 -17.88 -13.76
CA ILE A 691 -7.66 -19.13 -13.53
C ILE A 691 -9.02 -18.99 -14.20
N ASP A 692 -9.34 -19.95 -15.07
CA ASP A 692 -10.61 -19.99 -15.78
C ASP A 692 -11.51 -21.08 -15.22
N PHE A 693 -12.76 -20.70 -14.99
CA PHE A 693 -13.83 -21.56 -14.51
C PHE A 693 -14.96 -21.66 -15.55
N GLU A 694 -15.69 -22.77 -15.51
CA GLU A 694 -16.99 -22.90 -16.18
C GLU A 694 -18.07 -23.29 -15.17
N LEU A 695 -19.30 -22.83 -15.38
CA LEU A 695 -20.44 -23.17 -14.52
C LEU A 695 -20.89 -24.61 -14.76
N VAL A 696 -21.09 -25.35 -13.67
CA VAL A 696 -21.67 -26.70 -13.73
C VAL A 696 -23.20 -26.60 -13.76
N VAL A 697 -23.77 -26.51 -14.97
CA VAL A 697 -25.22 -26.43 -15.15
C VAL A 697 -25.87 -27.79 -14.85
N LYS A 698 -26.72 -27.86 -13.82
CA LYS A 698 -27.58 -29.04 -13.59
C LYS A 698 -28.63 -29.11 -14.71
N LYS A 699 -28.44 -29.98 -15.70
CA LYS A 699 -29.50 -30.30 -16.70
C LYS A 699 -30.78 -30.71 -15.97
N LYS A 700 -31.81 -29.84 -15.96
CA LYS A 700 -33.17 -30.22 -15.52
C LYS A 700 -33.63 -31.38 -16.41
N LYS A 701 -33.87 -32.56 -15.83
CA LYS A 701 -34.50 -33.69 -16.53
C LYS A 701 -35.86 -33.21 -17.08
N LYS A 702 -35.97 -33.06 -18.40
CA LYS A 702 -37.25 -32.84 -19.08
C LYS A 702 -38.22 -33.93 -18.62
N HIS A 703 -39.24 -33.56 -17.85
CA HIS A 703 -40.40 -34.42 -17.67
C HIS A 703 -41.01 -34.62 -19.05
N ARG A 704 -40.87 -35.84 -19.59
CA ARG A 704 -41.68 -36.30 -20.73
C ARG A 704 -43.13 -36.16 -20.29
N ARG A 705 -43.84 -35.15 -20.78
CA ARG A 705 -45.30 -35.14 -20.77
C ARG A 705 -45.73 -36.38 -21.54
N GLY A 706 -46.22 -37.39 -20.81
CA GLY A 706 -46.91 -38.52 -21.40
C GLY A 706 -48.09 -37.99 -22.22
N LYS A 707 -48.18 -38.43 -23.47
CA LYS A 707 -49.37 -38.27 -24.28
C LYS A 707 -50.54 -38.94 -23.54
N VAL A 708 -51.64 -38.22 -23.38
CA VAL A 708 -52.98 -38.80 -23.32
C VAL A 708 -53.70 -38.28 -24.56
#